data_AF-A0A453RPX0-F1
#
_entry.id   AF-A0A453RPX0-F1
#
_cell.length_a   1.000
_cell.length_b   1.000
_cell.length_c   1.000
_cell.angle_alpha   90.00
_cell.angle_beta   90.00
_cell.angle_gamma   90.00
#
_symmetry.space_group_name_H-M   'P 1'
#
loop_
_entity.id
_entity.type
_entity.pdbx_description
1 polymer ?
#
loop_
_entity_poly.entity_id
_entity_poly.type
_entity_poly.pdbx_seq_one_letter_code
_entity_poly.pdbx_strand_id
1 'polypeptide(L)'
;MGKLCCLVRKYIAAIKGYALSYLSSCAGRIRFLLGTPGMVALDLDATLKGLFQQVLHCLENIPKPQGENVPAITCDLTDLRKHWLSILMIVTSSRSSINIRHLEKATMSTGKEGLVSEGNAAYSWSRCVDELESQLSKHGSLKKLYFYHQHLTTVFRNTMFGPEGRPQHCCAWLGAACSFPECASAIIPEEVNKIGRDSISYVESLIESIMGGLEGLINILDSEGGFGSLEMQLSPEQAALRLNNITRVKAVPGLSAPGNESYPDNSSSVKMLEAAMQRLTSLCSVLNDMEPICVLNHVFVLREYMRDCIIGNFRRRFHSMIRTDNCLQRPSIIESLLRRHLSIIHLAEQHISMDLTEGIREVLLAESFTGLFSNLQVSERPVETNGGGSAIEIICSWYIENIVRDASRTGVVFDATHNCFRSSQPIGGGYLAESFTDKRELKALVRLFGGYGIDKMDKMLSEHTSALLNCIDSALRSNRDALEGLAGSVNSGDRIERDANLRQIIDIETLADFCIQAGQAITFRQLLVEAVGAVLEEKVPLVYSLIKGLTMQLPDEVPDKNEIIRLRRVASSVGVGDKHDAEWVHSILAESTSASDNSWILLPYLCSAFMVSNMWSSAVYDVNTGGFSNNLHCLARCISAVVGGSEYTRMAKEQRINSLSNGHTDELQETELLSRSSAESNIKSAMQLHVKLSAGIVLDSWNDSSRPHIVPKLIFLDQLCELSPYLPRSTLEAHIPYTILRSIYHQLYGAAQMGSEPTEPSPRQSPLISLAHASPSMRPNRSDTTPRSHTYESGYHSSSGSQHDDGYEVDRRTGERQLRSMRRSGPLDYGASRKAKFVEGSSSGSHGAGSLQRFAVSRSGPLSYK
;
A
#
# COMPACT_ATOMS: atom_id res chain seq x y z
N MET A 1 1.84 0.58 38.98
CA MET A 1 3.00 1.35 39.50
C MET A 1 3.38 2.51 38.60
N GLY A 2 3.86 2.30 37.36
CA GLY A 2 4.29 3.41 36.48
C GLY A 2 3.27 4.55 36.32
N LYS A 3 2.01 4.23 35.98
CA LYS A 3 0.91 5.21 35.89
C LYS A 3 0.67 5.98 37.20
N LEU A 4 0.81 5.34 38.35
CA LEU A 4 0.65 5.98 39.65
C LEU A 4 1.80 6.97 39.92
N CYS A 5 3.04 6.58 39.61
CA CYS A 5 4.20 7.48 39.75
C CYS A 5 4.06 8.70 38.84
N CYS A 6 3.62 8.53 37.58
CA CYS A 6 3.35 9.65 36.67
C CYS A 6 2.22 10.56 37.19
N LEU A 7 1.15 9.97 37.73
CA LEU A 7 0.04 10.72 38.33
C LEU A 7 0.54 11.57 39.52
N VAL A 8 1.33 10.97 40.42
CA VAL A 8 1.91 11.71 41.56
C VAL A 8 2.79 12.84 41.06
N ARG A 9 3.66 12.60 40.07
CA ARG A 9 4.51 13.64 39.45
C ARG A 9 3.69 14.80 38.86
N LYS A 10 2.64 14.48 38.11
CA LYS A 10 1.73 15.46 37.51
C LYS A 10 1.02 16.32 38.56
N TYR A 11 0.66 15.74 39.69
CA TYR A 11 -0.06 16.42 40.77
C TYR A 11 0.82 16.77 41.98
N ILE A 12 2.14 16.88 41.81
CA ILE A 12 3.07 17.25 42.89
C ILE A 12 2.62 18.52 43.59
N ALA A 13 2.25 19.56 42.85
CA ALA A 13 1.84 20.84 43.43
C ALA A 13 0.61 20.71 44.34
N ALA A 14 -0.39 19.90 43.93
CA ALA A 14 -1.59 19.67 44.73
C ALA A 14 -1.27 18.89 46.02
N ILE A 15 -0.42 17.86 45.92
CA ILE A 15 0.03 17.06 47.07
C ILE A 15 0.83 17.92 48.05
N LYS A 16 1.75 18.75 47.54
CA LYS A 16 2.52 19.71 48.34
C LYS A 16 1.61 20.72 49.05
N GLY A 17 0.63 21.28 48.34
CA GLY A 17 -0.33 22.24 48.92
C GLY A 17 -1.15 21.64 50.06
N TYR A 18 -1.63 20.42 49.88
CA TYR A 18 -2.35 19.70 50.95
C TYR A 18 -1.43 19.40 52.14
N ALA A 19 -0.21 18.91 51.90
CA ALA A 19 0.75 18.61 52.95
C ALA A 19 1.12 19.86 53.77
N LEU A 20 1.36 21.00 53.12
CA LEU A 20 1.63 22.28 53.80
C LEU A 20 0.44 22.74 54.67
N SER A 21 -0.78 22.60 54.16
CA SER A 21 -2.00 22.91 54.92
C SER A 21 -2.12 22.02 56.16
N TYR A 22 -1.87 20.71 56.01
CA TYR A 22 -1.89 19.77 57.13
C TYR A 22 -0.84 20.13 58.20
N LEU A 23 0.40 20.43 57.79
CA LEU A 23 1.49 20.78 58.70
C LEU A 23 1.24 22.09 59.45
N SER A 24 0.69 23.10 58.76
CA SER A 24 0.30 24.36 59.39
C SER A 24 -0.78 24.17 60.47
N SER A 25 -1.75 23.28 60.22
CA SER A 25 -2.75 22.91 61.21
C SER A 25 -2.17 22.03 62.34
N CYS A 26 -1.19 21.17 62.03
CA CYS A 26 -0.50 20.30 62.96
C CYS A 26 0.26 21.09 64.04
N ALA A 27 0.86 22.24 63.70
CA ALA A 27 1.51 23.13 64.67
C ALA A 27 0.59 23.47 65.86
N GLY A 28 -0.68 23.79 65.58
CA GLY A 28 -1.67 24.08 66.62
C GLY A 28 -2.04 22.86 67.47
N ARG A 29 -2.14 21.67 66.85
CA ARG A 29 -2.43 20.41 67.55
C ARG A 29 -1.28 19.98 68.46
N ILE A 30 -0.03 20.03 67.97
CA ILE A 30 1.15 19.71 68.77
C ILE A 30 1.30 20.69 69.94
N ARG A 31 1.06 21.99 69.74
CA ARG A 31 1.07 22.97 70.84
C ARG A 31 0.05 22.63 71.92
N PHE A 32 -1.16 22.23 71.52
CA PHE A 32 -2.20 21.79 72.45
C PHE A 32 -1.79 20.52 73.21
N LEU A 33 -1.27 19.51 72.51
CA LEU A 33 -0.84 18.23 73.10
C LEU A 33 0.32 18.41 74.09
N LEU A 34 1.27 19.30 73.79
CA LEU A 34 2.36 19.66 74.70
C LEU A 34 1.87 20.37 75.98
N GLY A 35 0.72 21.03 75.92
CA GLY A 35 0.09 21.70 77.06
C GLY A 35 -0.91 20.84 77.85
N THR A 36 -1.08 19.57 77.50
CA THR A 36 -2.02 18.68 78.22
C THR A 36 -1.54 18.41 79.65
N PRO A 37 -2.45 18.29 80.64
CA PRO A 37 -2.06 18.02 82.03
C PRO A 37 -1.22 16.76 82.20
N GLY A 38 -1.48 15.73 81.39
CA GLY A 38 -0.70 14.50 81.37
C GLY A 38 0.72 14.70 80.85
N MET A 39 0.93 15.57 79.84
CA MET A 39 2.28 15.92 79.37
C MET A 39 3.06 16.74 80.39
N VAL A 40 2.41 17.72 81.03
CA VAL A 40 3.05 18.60 82.03
C VAL A 40 3.44 17.81 83.28
N ALA A 41 2.74 16.71 83.59
CA ALA A 41 3.06 15.80 84.68
C ALA A 41 4.22 14.84 84.37
N LEU A 42 4.68 14.73 83.12
CA LEU A 42 5.85 13.94 82.77
C LEU A 42 7.14 14.71 83.08
N ASP A 43 8.07 14.05 83.80
CA ASP A 43 9.39 14.61 84.10
C ASP A 43 10.33 14.51 82.87
N LEU A 44 10.06 15.38 81.88
CA LEU A 44 10.88 15.50 80.67
C LEU A 44 12.17 16.24 80.99
N ASP A 45 13.31 15.67 80.57
CA ASP A 45 14.61 16.32 80.66
C ASP A 45 14.69 17.58 79.79
N ALA A 46 15.68 18.45 80.06
CA ALA A 46 15.84 19.71 79.32
C ALA A 46 16.06 19.48 77.81
N THR A 47 16.70 18.38 77.45
CA THR A 47 16.97 17.98 76.05
C THR A 47 15.68 17.70 75.29
N LEU A 48 14.80 16.86 75.83
CA LEU A 48 13.55 16.47 75.19
C LEU A 48 12.56 17.64 75.12
N LYS A 49 12.50 18.48 76.17
CA LYS A 49 11.75 19.74 76.17
C LYS A 49 12.24 20.69 75.06
N GLY A 50 13.55 20.84 74.91
CA GLY A 50 14.16 21.66 73.87
C GLY A 50 13.84 21.14 72.46
N LEU A 51 13.90 19.83 72.23
CA LEU A 51 13.56 19.24 70.93
C LEU A 51 12.08 19.42 70.55
N PHE A 52 11.14 19.29 71.49
CA PHE A 52 9.72 19.56 71.22
C PHE A 52 9.47 21.03 70.86
N GLN A 53 10.16 21.97 71.53
CA GLN A 53 10.09 23.39 71.19
C GLN A 53 10.68 23.68 69.80
N GLN A 54 11.78 23.02 69.43
CA GLN A 54 12.37 23.13 68.09
C GLN A 54 11.45 22.57 67.00
N VAL A 55 10.80 21.41 67.23
CA VAL A 55 9.77 20.86 66.31
C VAL A 55 8.61 21.85 66.14
N LEU A 56 8.11 22.43 67.23
CA LEU A 56 7.03 23.40 67.19
C LEU A 56 7.45 24.67 66.43
N HIS A 57 8.65 25.18 66.68
CA HIS A 57 9.21 26.33 65.98
C HIS A 57 9.33 26.09 64.47
N CYS A 58 9.80 24.91 64.05
CA CYS A 58 9.83 24.54 62.64
C CYS A 58 8.43 24.52 62.01
N LEU A 59 7.42 23.99 62.72
CA LEU A 59 6.04 23.90 62.22
C LEU A 59 5.32 25.26 62.16
N GLU A 60 5.58 26.16 63.10
CA GLU A 60 4.99 27.50 63.16
C GLU A 60 5.51 28.42 62.04
N ASN A 61 6.74 28.20 61.59
CA ASN A 61 7.41 28.98 60.55
C ASN A 61 7.21 28.41 59.12
N ILE A 62 6.35 27.41 58.94
CA ILE A 62 6.05 26.85 57.62
C ILE A 62 5.32 27.90 56.76
N PRO A 63 5.71 28.10 55.49
CA PRO A 63 5.01 29.00 54.58
C PRO A 63 3.53 28.63 54.48
N LYS A 64 2.64 29.58 54.76
CA LYS A 64 1.20 29.37 54.60
C LYS A 64 0.85 29.31 53.11
N PRO A 65 0.06 28.33 52.65
CA PRO A 65 -0.35 28.29 51.25
C PRO A 65 -1.28 29.49 50.97
N GLN A 66 -0.77 30.53 50.31
CA GLN A 66 -1.56 31.66 49.83
C GLN A 66 -1.84 31.48 48.34
N GLY A 67 -3.07 31.07 47.98
CA GLY A 67 -3.56 31.06 46.60
C GLY A 67 -2.73 30.26 45.59
N GLU A 68 -2.81 30.65 44.31
CA GLU A 68 -2.29 29.94 43.11
C GLU A 68 -0.76 29.70 43.07
N ASN A 69 0.02 30.17 44.05
CA ASN A 69 1.50 30.15 44.04
C ASN A 69 2.14 28.94 44.78
N VAL A 70 1.40 27.86 45.04
CA VAL A 70 1.91 26.63 45.68
C VAL A 70 3.15 26.00 44.98
N PRO A 71 3.30 25.97 43.64
CA PRO A 71 4.48 25.33 43.03
C PRO A 71 5.80 26.10 43.23
N ALA A 72 5.75 27.39 43.58
CA ALA A 72 6.94 28.23 43.78
C ALA A 72 7.51 28.17 45.21
N ILE A 73 6.83 27.51 46.15
CA ILE A 73 7.26 27.43 47.55
C ILE A 73 8.33 26.35 47.69
N THR A 74 9.60 26.76 47.66
CA THR A 74 10.74 25.92 48.07
C THR A 74 10.85 25.97 49.60
N CYS A 75 10.53 24.88 50.28
CA CYS A 75 10.61 24.76 51.74
C CYS A 75 11.39 23.48 52.08
N ASP A 76 12.51 23.62 52.78
CA ASP A 76 13.29 22.49 53.31
C ASP A 76 12.83 22.20 54.74
N LEU A 77 12.33 20.98 54.97
CA LEU A 77 11.83 20.51 56.26
C LEU A 77 12.75 19.45 56.89
N THR A 78 14.01 19.38 56.45
CA THR A 78 14.99 18.42 56.96
C THR A 78 15.21 18.54 58.47
N ASP A 79 15.26 19.75 59.02
CA ASP A 79 15.50 19.94 60.45
C ASP A 79 14.31 19.52 61.32
N LEU A 80 13.08 19.76 60.85
CA LEU A 80 11.87 19.21 61.48
C LEU A 80 11.96 17.68 61.61
N ARG A 81 12.38 17.01 60.53
CA ARG A 81 12.54 15.55 60.51
C ARG A 81 13.65 15.07 61.44
N LYS A 82 14.79 15.76 61.48
CA LYS A 82 15.92 15.42 62.38
C LYS A 82 15.53 15.57 63.85
N HIS A 83 14.86 16.66 64.22
CA HIS A 83 14.42 16.90 65.60
C HIS A 83 13.39 15.84 66.03
N TRP A 84 12.42 15.51 65.17
CA TRP A 84 11.45 14.45 65.46
C TRP A 84 12.09 13.06 65.60
N LEU A 85 13.02 12.70 64.70
CA LEU A 85 13.76 11.44 64.81
C LEU A 85 14.62 11.37 66.08
N SER A 86 15.22 12.50 66.50
CA SER A 86 15.98 12.60 67.75
C SER A 86 15.09 12.38 68.96
N ILE A 87 13.88 12.95 68.97
CA ILE A 87 12.86 12.69 69.99
C ILE A 87 12.54 11.20 70.04
N LEU A 88 12.24 10.58 68.89
CA LEU A 88 11.94 9.15 68.81
C LEU A 88 13.10 8.28 69.33
N MET A 89 14.35 8.61 68.99
CA MET A 89 15.52 7.88 69.50
C MET A 89 15.65 7.96 71.02
N ILE A 90 15.40 9.14 71.61
CA ILE A 90 15.45 9.32 73.06
C ILE A 90 14.33 8.51 73.72
N VAL A 91 13.07 8.69 73.30
CA VAL A 91 11.93 8.06 73.98
C VAL A 91 11.79 6.54 73.73
N THR A 92 12.54 5.99 72.78
CA THR A 92 12.63 4.54 72.54
C THR A 92 13.84 3.89 73.21
N SER A 93 14.78 4.69 73.74
CA SER A 93 15.93 4.19 74.49
C SER A 93 15.49 3.60 75.83
N SER A 94 16.03 2.43 76.18
CA SER A 94 15.82 1.81 77.50
C SER A 94 16.40 2.62 78.65
N ARG A 95 17.29 3.58 78.35
CA ARG A 95 17.92 4.48 79.33
C ARG A 95 17.18 5.80 79.52
N SER A 96 16.11 6.05 78.76
CA SER A 96 15.30 7.25 78.89
C SER A 96 14.38 7.17 80.12
N SER A 97 14.20 8.29 80.82
CA SER A 97 13.23 8.40 81.91
C SER A 97 11.78 8.22 81.45
N ILE A 98 11.52 8.49 80.16
CA ILE A 98 10.19 8.42 79.54
C ILE A 98 10.24 7.53 78.31
N ASN A 99 9.33 6.57 78.28
CA ASN A 99 9.12 5.66 77.15
C ASN A 99 8.06 6.24 76.19
N ILE A 100 8.16 5.92 74.90
CA ILE A 100 7.19 6.28 73.85
C ILE A 100 5.73 5.96 74.23
N ARG A 101 5.48 4.85 74.95
CA ARG A 101 4.12 4.51 75.43
C ARG A 101 3.61 5.42 76.53
N HIS A 102 4.50 5.93 77.39
CA HIS A 102 4.14 6.89 78.44
C HIS A 102 3.83 8.24 77.81
N LEU A 103 4.61 8.66 76.82
CA LEU A 103 4.39 9.90 76.07
C LEU A 103 3.04 9.88 75.32
N GLU A 104 2.71 8.78 74.65
CA GLU A 104 1.44 8.65 73.93
C GLU A 104 0.24 8.61 74.90
N LYS A 105 0.31 7.77 75.95
CA LYS A 105 -0.77 7.70 76.95
C LYS A 105 -1.01 9.01 77.69
N ALA A 106 0.04 9.77 77.97
CA ALA A 106 -0.04 11.05 78.66
C ALA A 106 -0.70 12.16 77.81
N THR A 107 -0.70 12.02 76.49
CA THR A 107 -1.19 13.03 75.54
C THR A 107 -2.52 12.66 74.88
N MET A 108 -2.93 11.39 74.95
CA MET A 108 -4.24 10.91 74.52
C MET A 108 -5.36 11.43 75.44
N SER A 109 -5.99 12.55 75.08
CA SER A 109 -7.20 13.03 75.75
C SER A 109 -8.41 12.93 74.80
N THR A 110 -9.43 12.16 75.22
CA THR A 110 -10.75 12.06 74.57
C THR A 110 -10.74 11.72 73.07
N GLY A 111 -10.25 10.52 72.71
CA GLY A 111 -10.47 9.92 71.39
C GLY A 111 -9.73 10.55 70.20
N LYS A 112 -8.84 11.53 70.44
CA LYS A 112 -7.94 12.09 69.43
C LYS A 112 -6.56 11.41 69.47
N GLU A 113 -5.84 11.49 68.35
CA GLU A 113 -4.45 11.03 68.20
C GLU A 113 -3.54 11.72 69.22
N GLY A 114 -2.62 10.96 69.83
CA GLY A 114 -1.63 11.45 70.80
C GLY A 114 -0.44 12.13 70.13
N LEU A 115 0.51 12.62 70.93
CA LEU A 115 1.64 13.39 70.40
C LEU A 115 2.55 12.57 69.48
N VAL A 116 2.71 11.27 69.73
CA VAL A 116 3.55 10.39 68.91
C VAL A 116 2.88 10.12 67.58
N SER A 117 1.56 9.87 67.56
CA SER A 117 0.82 9.70 66.31
C SER A 117 0.81 10.98 65.49
N GLU A 118 0.53 12.13 66.11
CA GLU A 118 0.51 13.42 65.44
C GLU A 118 1.89 13.85 64.92
N GLY A 119 2.96 13.62 65.68
CA GLY A 119 4.34 13.90 65.24
C GLY A 119 4.82 12.94 64.15
N ASN A 120 4.40 11.67 64.16
CA ASN A 120 4.67 10.73 63.06
C ASN A 120 3.91 11.11 61.79
N ALA A 121 2.68 11.63 61.93
CA ALA A 121 1.92 12.18 60.81
C ALA A 121 2.62 13.42 60.25
N ALA A 122 3.06 14.34 61.10
CA ALA A 122 3.84 15.52 60.70
C ALA A 122 5.14 15.14 59.97
N TYR A 123 5.87 14.15 60.49
CA TYR A 123 7.05 13.59 59.82
C TYR A 123 6.69 13.05 58.43
N SER A 124 5.62 12.26 58.31
CA SER A 124 5.21 11.68 57.03
C SER A 124 4.78 12.75 56.02
N TRP A 125 3.97 13.72 56.42
CA TRP A 125 3.52 14.81 55.57
C TRP A 125 4.64 15.78 55.18
N SER A 126 5.63 16.01 56.05
CA SER A 126 6.81 16.81 55.70
C SER A 126 7.55 16.25 54.49
N ARG A 127 7.65 14.92 54.38
CA ARG A 127 8.32 14.23 53.26
C ARG A 127 7.55 14.34 51.94
N CYS A 128 6.27 14.72 51.98
CA CYS A 128 5.47 15.02 50.79
C CYS A 128 5.72 16.44 50.25
N VAL A 129 6.39 17.31 51.01
CA VAL A 129 6.67 18.71 50.63
C VAL A 129 7.99 18.82 49.85
N ASP A 130 9.06 18.24 50.38
CA ASP A 130 10.43 18.38 49.85
C ASP A 130 11.07 17.05 49.40
N GLU A 131 10.68 15.91 49.99
CA GLU A 131 11.23 14.57 49.66
C GLU A 131 10.32 13.72 48.74
N LEU A 132 9.30 14.28 48.09
CA LEU A 132 8.30 13.48 47.37
C LEU A 132 8.89 12.67 46.21
N GLU A 133 9.84 13.24 45.46
CA GLU A 133 10.56 12.51 44.40
C GLU A 133 11.43 11.38 44.96
N SER A 134 12.08 11.61 46.11
CA SER A 134 12.82 10.59 46.84
C SER A 134 11.90 9.47 47.34
N GLN A 135 10.69 9.79 47.81
CA GLN A 135 9.68 8.79 48.16
C GLN A 135 9.29 7.94 46.95
N LEU A 136 9.05 8.59 45.81
CA LEU A 136 8.70 7.91 44.58
C LEU A 136 9.82 6.99 44.09
N SER A 137 11.08 7.42 44.16
CA SER A 137 12.21 6.56 43.84
C SER A 137 12.32 5.40 44.84
N LYS A 138 12.17 5.65 46.15
CA LYS A 138 12.29 4.59 47.17
C LYS A 138 11.20 3.51 47.06
N HIS A 139 9.94 3.91 46.85
CA HIS A 139 8.79 3.02 46.92
C HIS A 139 8.23 2.61 45.55
N GLY A 140 8.51 3.38 44.50
CA GLY A 140 8.01 3.15 43.15
C GLY A 140 9.08 2.72 42.14
N SER A 141 10.38 2.77 42.49
CA SER A 141 11.44 2.40 41.55
C SER A 141 11.53 0.88 41.36
N LEU A 142 11.63 0.49 40.10
CA LEU A 142 11.83 -0.90 39.66
C LEU A 142 13.29 -1.16 39.28
N LYS A 143 14.22 -0.28 39.68
CA LYS A 143 15.62 -0.34 39.30
C LYS A 143 16.30 -1.69 39.56
N LYS A 144 15.94 -2.35 40.67
CA LYS A 144 16.48 -3.68 41.05
C LYS A 144 16.19 -4.78 40.04
N LEU A 145 15.21 -4.60 39.15
CA LEU A 145 14.92 -5.56 38.09
C LEU A 145 16.06 -5.70 37.08
N TYR A 146 16.97 -4.73 37.01
CA TYR A 146 18.21 -4.81 36.20
C TYR A 146 18.94 -6.15 36.38
N PHE A 147 19.07 -6.64 37.61
CA PHE A 147 19.77 -7.89 37.93
C PHE A 147 19.03 -9.17 37.52
N TYR A 148 17.78 -9.05 37.03
CA TYR A 148 16.91 -10.16 36.66
C TYR A 148 16.54 -10.15 35.17
N HIS A 149 17.37 -9.55 34.32
CA HIS A 149 17.09 -9.33 32.89
C HIS A 149 16.59 -10.58 32.14
N GLN A 150 17.11 -11.78 32.44
CA GLN A 150 16.66 -13.03 31.79
C GLN A 150 15.18 -13.35 32.07
N HIS A 151 14.74 -13.14 33.31
CA HIS A 151 13.35 -13.36 33.70
C HIS A 151 12.45 -12.28 33.09
N LEU A 152 12.93 -11.04 33.05
CA LEU A 152 12.21 -9.93 32.41
C LEU A 152 11.95 -10.20 30.92
N THR A 153 12.95 -10.69 30.20
CA THR A 153 12.82 -11.03 28.78
C THR A 153 11.74 -12.09 28.54
N THR A 154 11.65 -13.12 29.39
CA THR A 154 10.59 -14.13 29.31
C THR A 154 9.20 -13.55 29.55
N VAL A 155 9.06 -12.72 30.59
CA VAL A 155 7.79 -12.07 30.92
C VAL A 155 7.37 -11.10 29.81
N PHE A 156 8.30 -10.33 29.26
CA PHE A 156 8.06 -9.46 28.10
C PHE A 156 7.54 -10.26 26.91
N ARG A 157 8.21 -11.37 26.55
CA ARG A 157 7.78 -12.22 25.42
C ARG A 157 6.36 -12.74 25.61
N ASN A 158 6.02 -13.22 26.80
CA ASN A 158 4.66 -13.66 27.11
C ASN A 158 3.64 -12.50 27.06
N THR A 159 4.04 -11.30 27.47
CA THR A 159 3.18 -10.10 27.43
C THR A 159 2.89 -9.67 25.98
N MET A 160 3.91 -9.69 25.12
CA MET A 160 3.81 -9.21 23.74
C MET A 160 3.20 -10.26 22.79
N PHE A 161 3.65 -11.51 22.88
CA PHE A 161 3.33 -12.57 21.92
C PHE A 161 2.43 -13.68 22.47
N GLY A 162 2.17 -13.69 23.78
CA GLY A 162 1.31 -14.71 24.39
C GLY A 162 -0.16 -14.62 23.98
N PRO A 163 -0.93 -15.72 24.12
CA PRO A 163 -2.36 -15.75 23.79
C PRO A 163 -3.20 -14.86 24.72
N GLU A 164 -2.88 -14.85 26.02
CA GLU A 164 -3.47 -13.95 27.03
C GLU A 164 -2.66 -12.66 27.21
N GLY A 165 -1.59 -12.50 26.42
CA GLY A 165 -0.72 -11.34 26.45
C GLY A 165 -1.49 -10.08 26.07
N ARG A 166 -1.21 -8.98 26.79
CA ARG A 166 -1.73 -7.65 26.50
C ARG A 166 -0.57 -6.77 26.02
N PRO A 167 -0.38 -6.64 24.69
CA PRO A 167 0.72 -5.87 24.12
C PRO A 167 0.83 -4.46 24.68
N GLN A 168 -0.30 -3.80 24.97
CA GLN A 168 -0.31 -2.44 25.54
C GLN A 168 0.42 -2.31 26.89
N HIS A 169 0.69 -3.42 27.58
CA HIS A 169 1.44 -3.42 28.84
C HIS A 169 2.95 -3.59 28.65
N CYS A 170 3.43 -3.91 27.45
CA CYS A 170 4.85 -4.13 27.19
C CYS A 170 5.67 -2.83 27.37
N CYS A 171 5.07 -1.66 27.11
CA CYS A 171 5.71 -0.36 27.25
C CYS A 171 6.08 -0.01 28.71
N ALA A 172 5.47 -0.69 29.69
CA ALA A 172 5.87 -0.54 31.09
C ALA A 172 7.32 -0.98 31.33
N TRP A 173 7.84 -1.92 30.53
CA TRP A 173 9.22 -2.38 30.63
C TRP A 173 10.23 -1.36 30.14
N LEU A 174 9.87 -0.55 29.13
CA LEU A 174 10.69 0.58 28.67
C LEU A 174 10.86 1.61 29.80
N GLY A 175 9.76 1.96 30.47
CA GLY A 175 9.79 2.86 31.62
C GLY A 175 10.57 2.29 32.83
N ALA A 176 10.57 0.97 33.02
CA ALA A 176 11.40 0.34 34.06
C ALA A 176 12.90 0.45 33.72
N ALA A 177 13.26 0.24 32.46
CA ALA A 177 14.65 0.30 32.00
C ALA A 177 15.28 1.70 32.17
N CYS A 178 14.49 2.78 32.08
CA CYS A 178 14.94 4.14 32.42
C CYS A 178 15.55 4.26 33.82
N SER A 179 15.05 3.48 34.78
CA SER A 179 15.47 3.55 36.19
C SER A 179 16.69 2.69 36.50
N PHE A 180 17.15 1.83 35.57
CA PHE A 180 18.25 0.90 35.83
C PHE A 180 19.58 1.59 36.16
N PRO A 181 19.99 2.71 35.51
CA PRO A 181 21.21 3.42 35.90
C PRO A 181 21.22 3.89 37.36
N GLU A 182 20.05 4.09 37.99
CA GLU A 182 19.94 4.45 39.42
C GLU A 182 20.36 3.32 40.38
N CYS A 183 20.66 2.12 39.87
CA CYS A 183 21.24 1.02 40.66
C CYS A 183 22.72 1.20 40.94
N ALA A 184 23.43 2.00 40.14
CA ALA A 184 24.85 2.16 40.29
C ALA A 184 25.21 2.79 41.64
N SER A 185 26.24 2.24 42.29
CA SER A 185 26.75 2.76 43.55
C SER A 185 27.41 4.12 43.35
N ALA A 186 27.07 5.08 44.20
CA ALA A 186 27.76 6.38 44.24
C ALA A 186 29.25 6.27 44.60
N ILE A 187 29.68 5.13 45.15
CA ILE A 187 31.06 4.85 45.56
C ILE A 187 31.89 4.29 44.39
N ILE A 188 31.24 3.69 43.38
CA ILE A 188 31.90 3.02 42.25
C ILE A 188 31.42 3.66 40.94
N PRO A 189 32.05 4.75 40.48
CA PRO A 189 31.58 5.51 39.31
C PRO A 189 31.65 4.71 37.99
N GLU A 190 32.54 3.71 37.89
CA GLU A 190 32.64 2.83 36.73
C GLU A 190 31.36 2.02 36.48
N GLU A 191 30.61 1.71 37.55
CA GLU A 191 29.37 0.96 37.48
C GLU A 191 28.27 1.73 36.73
N VAL A 192 28.24 3.06 36.86
CA VAL A 192 27.28 3.93 36.16
C VAL A 192 27.39 3.76 34.65
N ASN A 193 28.63 3.77 34.13
CA ASN A 193 28.87 3.65 32.69
C ASN A 193 28.51 2.25 32.17
N LYS A 194 28.79 1.20 32.95
CA LYS A 194 28.45 -0.16 32.58
C LYS A 194 26.94 -0.37 32.56
N ILE A 195 26.25 -0.07 33.67
CA ILE A 195 24.80 -0.21 33.79
C ILE A 195 24.08 0.70 32.79
N GLY A 196 24.60 1.90 32.53
CA GLY A 196 24.09 2.81 31.52
C GLY A 196 24.07 2.22 30.12
N ARG A 197 25.22 1.73 29.63
CA ARG A 197 25.32 1.07 28.32
C ARG A 197 24.42 -0.16 28.21
N ASP A 198 24.40 -0.96 29.27
CA ASP A 198 23.55 -2.14 29.35
C ASP A 198 22.06 -1.77 29.23
N SER A 199 21.64 -0.70 29.91
CA SER A 199 20.26 -0.21 29.89
C SER A 199 19.86 0.33 28.51
N ILE A 200 20.76 1.04 27.82
CA ILE A 200 20.56 1.52 26.45
C ILE A 200 20.33 0.34 25.50
N SER A 201 21.23 -0.64 25.50
CA SER A 201 21.12 -1.85 24.67
C SER A 201 19.84 -2.63 24.96
N TYR A 202 19.44 -2.70 26.23
CA TYR A 202 18.19 -3.35 26.62
C TYR A 202 16.96 -2.61 26.10
N VAL A 203 16.93 -1.27 26.19
CA VAL A 203 15.85 -0.45 25.63
C VAL A 203 15.76 -0.59 24.12
N GLU A 204 16.88 -0.50 23.40
CA GLU A 204 16.93 -0.70 21.94
C GLU A 204 16.31 -2.04 21.54
N SER A 205 16.72 -3.12 22.19
CA SER A 205 16.24 -4.46 21.86
C SER A 205 14.76 -4.68 22.26
N LEU A 206 14.28 -4.01 23.31
CA LEU A 206 12.85 -3.96 23.63
C LEU A 206 12.07 -3.20 22.57
N ILE A 207 12.55 -2.03 22.12
CA ILE A 207 11.90 -1.25 21.07
C ILE A 207 11.81 -2.08 19.78
N GLU A 208 12.90 -2.69 19.33
CA GLU A 208 12.91 -3.58 18.17
C GLU A 208 11.89 -4.71 18.30
N SER A 209 11.80 -5.34 19.48
CA SER A 209 10.84 -6.43 19.72
C SER A 209 9.39 -5.95 19.77
N ILE A 210 9.13 -4.75 20.30
CA ILE A 210 7.80 -4.13 20.33
C ILE A 210 7.37 -3.74 18.91
N MET A 211 8.26 -3.13 18.14
CA MET A 211 8.02 -2.78 16.74
C MET A 211 7.82 -4.03 15.88
N GLY A 212 8.61 -5.10 16.08
CA GLY A 212 8.37 -6.39 15.43
C GLY A 212 7.04 -7.03 15.83
N GLY A 213 6.60 -6.82 17.07
CA GLY A 213 5.27 -7.22 17.54
C GLY A 213 4.12 -6.42 16.89
N LEU A 214 4.30 -5.10 16.75
CA LEU A 214 3.38 -4.22 16.04
C LEU A 214 3.25 -4.64 14.57
N GLU A 215 4.39 -4.81 13.90
CA GLU A 215 4.47 -5.30 12.54
C GLU A 215 3.77 -6.66 12.39
N GLY A 216 4.01 -7.59 13.33
CA GLY A 216 3.36 -8.90 13.35
C GLY A 216 1.84 -8.80 13.43
N LEU A 217 1.30 -7.87 14.23
CA LEU A 217 -0.15 -7.65 14.32
C LEU A 217 -0.73 -7.11 13.00
N ILE A 218 -0.04 -6.17 12.35
CA ILE A 218 -0.44 -5.66 11.02
C ILE A 218 -0.45 -6.81 10.01
N ASN A 219 0.61 -7.63 9.98
CA ASN A 219 0.73 -8.76 9.06
C ASN A 219 -0.31 -9.87 9.33
N ILE A 220 -0.69 -10.11 10.59
CA ILE A 220 -1.76 -11.05 10.94
C ILE A 220 -3.10 -10.57 10.38
N LEU A 221 -3.42 -9.28 10.57
CA LEU A 221 -4.62 -8.68 10.00
C LEU A 221 -4.62 -8.69 8.47
N ASP A 222 -3.45 -8.46 7.85
CA ASP A 222 -3.27 -8.49 6.39
C ASP A 222 -3.07 -9.90 5.82
N SER A 223 -3.11 -10.94 6.64
CA SER A 223 -2.99 -12.32 6.16
C SER A 223 -4.28 -12.82 5.50
N GLU A 224 -4.19 -13.93 4.76
CA GLU A 224 -5.37 -14.64 4.24
C GLU A 224 -6.29 -15.15 5.37
N GLY A 225 -5.76 -15.39 6.57
CA GLY A 225 -6.56 -15.74 7.76
C GLY A 225 -7.13 -14.52 8.50
N GLY A 226 -6.68 -13.31 8.17
CA GLY A 226 -7.19 -12.04 8.71
C GLY A 226 -8.29 -11.46 7.85
N PHE A 227 -8.20 -10.18 7.50
CA PHE A 227 -9.12 -9.51 6.58
C PHE A 227 -9.14 -10.13 5.19
N GLY A 228 -8.08 -10.85 4.80
CA GLY A 228 -8.05 -11.57 3.51
C GLY A 228 -9.12 -12.64 3.43
N SER A 229 -9.45 -13.30 4.54
CA SER A 229 -10.48 -14.34 4.57
C SER A 229 -11.86 -13.77 4.21
N LEU A 230 -12.13 -12.53 4.59
CA LEU A 230 -13.38 -11.82 4.31
C LEU A 230 -13.42 -11.34 2.85
N GLU A 231 -12.31 -10.77 2.39
CA GLU A 231 -12.16 -10.30 1.01
C GLU A 231 -12.28 -11.45 -0.01
N MET A 232 -11.69 -12.60 0.30
CA MET A 232 -11.79 -13.80 -0.54
C MET A 232 -13.24 -14.27 -0.73
N GLN A 233 -14.16 -13.97 0.19
CA GLN A 233 -15.59 -14.30 0.01
C GLN A 233 -16.25 -13.48 -1.10
N LEU A 234 -15.68 -12.32 -1.43
CA LEU A 234 -16.16 -11.39 -2.46
C LEU A 234 -15.51 -11.63 -3.82
N SER A 235 -14.61 -12.63 -3.91
CA SER A 235 -13.90 -12.90 -5.15
C SER A 235 -14.84 -13.44 -6.26
N PRO A 236 -14.58 -13.11 -7.54
CA PRO A 236 -15.38 -13.64 -8.65
C PRO A 236 -15.42 -15.18 -8.69
N GLU A 237 -14.36 -15.85 -8.22
CA GLU A 237 -14.28 -17.30 -8.13
C GLU A 237 -15.33 -17.86 -7.15
N GLN A 238 -15.58 -17.17 -6.03
CA GLN A 238 -16.65 -17.55 -5.10
C GLN A 238 -18.04 -17.37 -5.72
N ALA A 239 -18.24 -16.32 -6.52
CA ALA A 239 -19.47 -16.14 -7.27
C ALA A 239 -19.68 -17.28 -8.28
N ALA A 240 -18.64 -17.70 -9.01
CA ALA A 240 -18.69 -18.83 -9.93
C ALA A 240 -19.02 -20.15 -9.23
N LEU A 241 -18.41 -20.41 -8.05
CA LEU A 241 -18.73 -21.59 -7.23
C LEU A 241 -20.21 -21.60 -6.80
N ARG A 242 -20.77 -20.45 -6.40
CA ARG A 242 -22.18 -20.32 -6.05
C ARG A 242 -23.09 -20.58 -7.26
N LEU A 243 -22.76 -20.04 -8.44
CA LEU A 243 -23.49 -20.29 -9.68
C LEU A 243 -23.48 -21.78 -10.05
N ASN A 244 -22.32 -22.43 -9.96
CA ASN A 244 -22.17 -23.86 -10.24
C ASN A 244 -22.89 -24.77 -9.23
N ASN A 245 -23.08 -24.30 -7.99
CA ASN A 245 -23.82 -25.04 -6.98
C ASN A 245 -25.33 -24.96 -7.19
N ILE A 246 -25.85 -23.89 -7.78
CA ILE A 246 -27.27 -23.77 -8.13
C ILE A 246 -27.65 -24.75 -9.25
N THR A 247 -26.72 -25.02 -10.18
CA THR A 247 -26.95 -25.95 -11.30
C THR A 247 -26.78 -27.43 -10.91
N ARG A 248 -26.16 -27.74 -9.76
CA ARG A 248 -26.01 -29.10 -9.24
C ARG A 248 -27.11 -29.42 -8.22
N VAL A 249 -27.91 -30.46 -8.49
CA VAL A 249 -29.04 -30.94 -7.64
C VAL A 249 -28.63 -31.33 -6.20
N LYS A 250 -27.33 -31.48 -5.93
CA LYS A 250 -26.78 -31.68 -4.58
C LYS A 250 -26.04 -30.40 -4.15
N ALA A 251 -26.73 -29.55 -3.41
CA ALA A 251 -26.11 -28.42 -2.73
C ALA A 251 -24.99 -28.90 -1.81
N VAL A 252 -23.78 -28.38 -1.99
CA VAL A 252 -22.70 -28.53 -1.00
C VAL A 252 -23.08 -27.67 0.21
N PRO A 253 -23.30 -28.24 1.41
CA PRO A 253 -23.60 -27.44 2.60
C PRO A 253 -22.32 -26.70 3.02
N GLY A 254 -22.34 -25.36 3.10
CA GLY A 254 -21.26 -24.63 3.78
C GLY A 254 -20.88 -23.25 3.25
N LEU A 255 -21.35 -22.80 2.09
CA LEU A 255 -21.04 -21.45 1.60
C LEU A 255 -21.99 -20.39 2.18
N SER A 256 -21.74 -19.99 3.43
CA SER A 256 -22.36 -18.81 4.05
C SER A 256 -22.22 -17.58 3.14
N ALA A 257 -23.25 -16.72 3.10
CA ALA A 257 -23.18 -15.49 2.32
C ALA A 257 -22.18 -14.52 2.98
N PRO A 258 -21.44 -13.71 2.18
CA PRO A 258 -20.58 -12.66 2.74
C PRO A 258 -21.37 -11.74 3.67
N GLY A 259 -20.81 -11.42 4.84
CA GLY A 259 -21.45 -10.64 5.88
C GLY A 259 -22.20 -11.46 6.92
N ASN A 260 -22.36 -12.79 6.73
CA ASN A 260 -22.96 -13.66 7.75
C ASN A 260 -22.17 -13.67 9.06
N GLU A 261 -20.85 -13.49 8.98
CA GLU A 261 -19.92 -13.33 10.09
C GLU A 261 -20.17 -12.07 10.93
N SER A 262 -20.87 -11.08 10.37
CA SER A 262 -21.18 -9.82 11.07
C SER A 262 -22.45 -9.90 11.91
N TYR A 263 -23.24 -10.97 11.80
CA TYR A 263 -24.39 -11.16 12.69
C TYR A 263 -23.92 -11.56 14.09
N PRO A 264 -24.54 -10.99 15.16
CA PRO A 264 -24.16 -11.30 16.54
C PRO A 264 -24.10 -12.81 16.86
N ASP A 265 -25.02 -13.59 16.29
CA ASP A 265 -25.12 -15.04 16.48
C ASP A 265 -23.91 -15.80 15.93
N ASN A 266 -23.21 -15.24 14.94
CA ASN A 266 -22.04 -15.84 14.30
C ASN A 266 -20.72 -15.20 14.75
N SER A 267 -20.73 -14.32 15.75
CA SER A 267 -19.54 -13.57 16.22
C SER A 267 -18.30 -14.42 16.49
N SER A 268 -18.46 -15.72 16.79
CA SER A 268 -17.34 -16.66 16.93
C SER A 268 -16.41 -16.73 15.72
N SER A 269 -16.89 -16.49 14.49
CA SER A 269 -16.07 -16.57 13.28
C SER A 269 -15.06 -15.43 13.15
N VAL A 270 -15.31 -14.29 13.81
CA VAL A 270 -14.47 -13.07 13.74
C VAL A 270 -13.74 -12.76 15.05
N LYS A 271 -13.92 -13.53 16.12
CA LYS A 271 -13.27 -13.31 17.43
C LYS A 271 -11.75 -13.12 17.36
N MET A 272 -11.07 -13.89 16.51
CA MET A 272 -9.61 -13.78 16.35
C MET A 272 -9.22 -12.47 15.65
N LEU A 273 -10.01 -12.03 14.68
CA LEU A 273 -9.81 -10.77 13.97
C LEU A 273 -10.06 -9.58 14.91
N GLU A 274 -11.16 -9.61 15.66
CA GLU A 274 -11.47 -8.60 16.69
C GLU A 274 -10.37 -8.51 17.75
N ALA A 275 -9.87 -9.66 18.24
CA ALA A 275 -8.79 -9.69 19.21
C ALA A 275 -7.49 -9.10 18.64
N ALA A 276 -7.15 -9.40 17.38
CA ALA A 276 -5.98 -8.84 16.71
C ALA A 276 -6.11 -7.32 16.50
N MET A 277 -7.28 -6.84 16.07
CA MET A 277 -7.58 -5.41 15.92
C MET A 277 -7.48 -4.67 17.26
N GLN A 278 -8.06 -5.23 18.33
CA GLN A 278 -7.99 -4.62 19.67
C GLN A 278 -6.55 -4.58 20.19
N ARG A 279 -5.75 -5.62 19.94
CA ARG A 279 -4.32 -5.65 20.30
C ARG A 279 -3.53 -4.60 19.54
N LEU A 280 -3.75 -4.44 18.23
CA LEU A 280 -3.09 -3.44 17.40
C LEU A 280 -3.42 -2.03 17.89
N THR A 281 -4.70 -1.68 17.93
CA THR A 281 -5.19 -0.34 18.30
C THR A 281 -4.76 0.06 19.71
N SER A 282 -4.85 -0.87 20.68
CA SER A 282 -4.41 -0.63 22.06
C SER A 282 -2.89 -0.40 22.15
N LEU A 283 -2.09 -1.13 21.37
CA LEU A 283 -0.64 -0.95 21.33
C LEU A 283 -0.26 0.40 20.70
N CYS A 284 -0.88 0.75 19.57
CA CYS A 284 -0.69 2.04 18.89
C CYS A 284 -1.00 3.22 19.82
N SER A 285 -2.14 3.18 20.54
CA SER A 285 -2.51 4.23 21.49
C SER A 285 -1.49 4.37 22.62
N VAL A 286 -0.99 3.27 23.20
CA VAL A 286 0.04 3.36 24.24
C VAL A 286 1.35 3.89 23.68
N LEU A 287 1.80 3.43 22.51
CA LEU A 287 3.02 3.93 21.89
C LEU A 287 2.93 5.43 21.55
N ASN A 288 1.76 5.90 21.16
CA ASN A 288 1.49 7.31 20.88
C ASN A 288 1.60 8.18 22.14
N ASP A 289 1.02 7.74 23.26
CA ASP A 289 0.89 8.54 24.48
C ASP A 289 2.13 8.49 25.38
N MET A 290 3.09 7.60 25.09
CA MET A 290 4.31 7.47 25.87
C MET A 290 5.25 8.66 25.66
N GLU A 291 5.69 9.25 26.78
CA GLU A 291 6.76 10.24 26.79
C GLU A 291 8.09 9.64 26.27
N PRO A 292 9.00 10.47 25.72
CA PRO A 292 10.33 10.01 25.32
C PRO A 292 11.04 9.26 26.45
N ILE A 293 11.59 8.10 26.12
CA ILE A 293 12.31 7.25 27.06
C ILE A 293 13.72 7.81 27.18
N CYS A 294 14.08 8.31 28.36
CA CYS A 294 15.40 8.87 28.63
C CYS A 294 16.24 7.86 29.42
N VAL A 295 17.41 7.50 28.90
CA VAL A 295 18.43 6.69 29.60
C VAL A 295 19.73 7.47 29.57
N LEU A 296 20.13 8.04 30.71
CA LEU A 296 21.25 8.97 30.80
C LEU A 296 21.10 10.11 29.77
N ASN A 297 22.01 10.20 28.80
CA ASN A 297 22.01 11.23 27.74
C ASN A 297 21.31 10.77 26.44
N HIS A 298 20.78 9.54 26.39
CA HIS A 298 20.08 9.01 25.23
C HIS A 298 18.57 9.22 25.37
N VAL A 299 17.94 9.71 24.30
CA VAL A 299 16.51 9.96 24.22
C VAL A 299 15.92 9.11 23.10
N PHE A 300 14.97 8.24 23.43
CA PHE A 300 14.26 7.41 22.46
C PHE A 300 12.83 7.92 22.28
N VAL A 301 12.48 8.27 21.04
CA VAL A 301 11.15 8.77 20.67
C VAL A 301 10.38 7.65 19.98
N LEU A 302 9.55 6.91 20.74
CA LEU A 302 8.85 5.71 20.25
C LEU A 302 7.94 5.97 19.04
N ARG A 303 7.41 7.18 18.92
CA ARG A 303 6.58 7.64 17.81
C ARG A 303 7.31 7.51 16.46
N GLU A 304 8.57 7.93 16.39
CA GLU A 304 9.38 7.84 15.17
C GLU A 304 9.69 6.39 14.81
N TYR A 305 10.07 5.56 15.79
CA TYR A 305 10.27 4.12 15.56
C TYR A 305 9.01 3.43 15.03
N MET A 306 7.83 3.81 15.55
CA MET A 306 6.55 3.29 15.07
C MET A 306 6.26 3.73 13.63
N ARG A 307 6.53 5.00 13.28
CA ARG A 307 6.41 5.51 11.92
C ARG A 307 7.28 4.71 10.95
N ASP A 308 8.57 4.58 11.26
CA ASP A 308 9.54 3.85 10.43
C ASP A 308 9.16 2.36 10.31
N CYS A 309 8.67 1.76 11.40
CA CYS A 309 8.20 0.38 11.40
C CYS A 309 7.01 0.18 10.45
N ILE A 310 5.98 1.03 10.53
CA ILE A 310 4.78 0.93 9.69
C ILE A 310 5.12 1.19 8.22
N ILE A 311 5.85 2.28 7.92
CA ILE A 311 6.24 2.62 6.54
C ILE A 311 7.18 1.57 5.96
N GLY A 312 8.14 1.08 6.75
CA GLY A 312 9.07 0.03 6.34
C GLY A 312 8.39 -1.33 6.12
N ASN A 313 7.34 -1.64 6.90
CA ASN A 313 6.48 -2.80 6.66
C ASN A 313 5.67 -2.64 5.37
N PHE A 314 5.05 -1.47 5.15
CA PHE A 314 4.30 -1.15 3.94
C PHE A 314 5.15 -1.34 2.68
N ARG A 315 6.37 -0.78 2.64
CA ARG A 315 7.28 -0.93 1.49
C ARG A 315 7.60 -2.41 1.20
N ARG A 316 7.99 -3.17 2.23
CA ARG A 316 8.30 -4.61 2.08
C ARG A 316 7.08 -5.39 1.61
N ARG A 317 5.90 -5.06 2.15
CA ARG A 317 4.66 -5.72 1.79
C ARG A 317 4.25 -5.42 0.36
N PHE A 318 4.37 -4.17 -0.09
CA PHE A 318 4.11 -3.77 -1.47
C PHE A 318 4.97 -4.57 -2.48
N HIS A 319 6.27 -4.69 -2.22
CA HIS A 319 7.16 -5.54 -3.03
C HIS A 319 6.74 -7.01 -3.06
N SER A 320 6.36 -7.56 -1.89
CA SER A 320 5.85 -8.92 -1.78
C SER A 320 4.49 -9.13 -2.49
N MET A 321 3.69 -8.09 -2.67
CA MET A 321 2.42 -8.17 -3.40
C MET A 321 2.65 -8.25 -4.92
N ILE A 322 3.71 -7.62 -5.44
CA ILE A 322 4.00 -7.56 -6.88
C ILE A 322 4.52 -8.90 -7.41
N ARG A 323 5.41 -9.57 -6.65
CA ARG A 323 6.08 -10.78 -7.09
C ARG A 323 5.71 -11.97 -6.21
N THR A 324 5.17 -13.01 -6.84
CA THR A 324 5.07 -14.37 -6.27
C THR A 324 6.24 -15.21 -6.78
N ASP A 325 6.50 -16.38 -6.16
CA ASP A 325 7.78 -17.13 -6.20
C ASP A 325 8.47 -17.29 -7.56
N ASN A 326 7.79 -17.13 -8.71
CA ASN A 326 8.41 -16.92 -10.03
C ASN A 326 7.56 -16.10 -11.04
N CYS A 327 6.52 -15.39 -10.61
CA CYS A 327 5.63 -14.69 -11.54
C CYS A 327 5.16 -13.33 -11.01
N LEU A 328 4.75 -12.47 -11.95
CA LEU A 328 4.08 -11.22 -11.63
C LEU A 328 2.67 -11.52 -11.13
N GLN A 329 2.25 -10.85 -10.06
CA GLN A 329 0.87 -10.90 -9.58
C GLN A 329 -0.04 -10.05 -10.49
N ARG A 330 -1.30 -10.47 -10.68
CA ARG A 330 -2.27 -9.70 -11.47
C ARG A 330 -2.47 -8.29 -10.87
N PRO A 331 -2.44 -7.22 -11.68
CA PRO A 331 -2.60 -5.84 -11.20
C PRO A 331 -3.84 -5.61 -10.32
N SER A 332 -4.99 -6.17 -10.68
CA SER A 332 -6.23 -6.04 -9.89
C SER A 332 -6.10 -6.67 -8.50
N ILE A 333 -5.37 -7.77 -8.39
CA ILE A 333 -5.11 -8.44 -7.10
C ILE A 333 -4.13 -7.60 -6.27
N ILE A 334 -3.06 -7.06 -6.89
CA ILE A 334 -2.13 -6.14 -6.21
C ILE A 334 -2.91 -4.94 -5.65
N GLU A 335 -3.80 -4.34 -6.44
CA GLU A 335 -4.63 -3.22 -6.02
C GLU A 335 -5.54 -3.58 -4.83
N SER A 336 -6.15 -4.77 -4.83
CA SER A 336 -6.98 -5.27 -3.73
C SER A 336 -6.17 -5.46 -2.44
N LEU A 337 -5.04 -6.15 -2.53
CA LEU A 337 -4.12 -6.39 -1.40
C LEU A 337 -3.63 -5.06 -0.82
N LEU A 338 -3.25 -4.11 -1.69
CA LEU A 338 -2.82 -2.78 -1.29
C LEU A 338 -3.92 -2.03 -0.55
N ARG A 339 -5.15 -2.00 -1.06
CA ARG A 339 -6.29 -1.35 -0.39
C ARG A 339 -6.58 -1.95 0.99
N ARG A 340 -6.49 -3.26 1.12
CA ARG A 340 -6.65 -3.94 2.41
C ARG A 340 -5.56 -3.52 3.39
N HIS A 341 -4.30 -3.52 2.96
CA HIS A 341 -3.19 -3.09 3.80
C HIS A 341 -3.29 -1.61 4.20
N LEU A 342 -3.68 -0.73 3.27
CA LEU A 342 -3.98 0.68 3.56
C LEU A 342 -5.09 0.84 4.60
N SER A 343 -6.15 0.03 4.51
CA SER A 343 -7.26 0.06 5.49
C SER A 343 -6.79 -0.30 6.90
N ILE A 344 -5.84 -1.24 7.04
CA ILE A 344 -5.23 -1.60 8.32
C ILE A 344 -4.34 -0.47 8.85
N ILE A 345 -3.60 0.22 7.98
CA ILE A 345 -2.79 1.36 8.40
C ILE A 345 -3.68 2.53 8.83
N HIS A 346 -4.75 2.84 8.10
CA HIS A 346 -5.72 3.86 8.52
C HIS A 346 -6.39 3.50 9.86
N LEU A 347 -6.66 2.21 10.11
CA LEU A 347 -7.13 1.74 11.42
C LEU A 347 -6.09 2.04 12.52
N ALA A 348 -4.80 1.85 12.26
CA ALA A 348 -3.76 2.21 13.21
C ALA A 348 -3.65 3.74 13.39
N GLU A 349 -3.74 4.51 12.30
CA GLU A 349 -3.64 5.97 12.28
C GLU A 349 -4.74 6.64 13.14
N GLN A 350 -5.93 6.05 13.24
CA GLN A 350 -6.99 6.53 14.15
C GLN A 350 -6.56 6.58 15.64
N HIS A 351 -5.53 5.83 16.02
CA HIS A 351 -5.00 5.76 17.39
C HIS A 351 -3.65 6.45 17.54
N ILE A 352 -3.19 7.16 16.51
CA ILE A 352 -1.86 7.76 16.45
C ILE A 352 -1.98 9.21 15.95
N SER A 353 -1.33 10.14 16.63
CA SER A 353 -1.22 11.54 16.16
C SER A 353 -0.02 11.72 15.23
N MET A 354 0.00 11.00 14.10
CA MET A 354 1.02 11.09 13.05
C MET A 354 0.38 11.00 11.68
N ASP A 355 0.98 11.67 10.70
CA ASP A 355 0.61 11.52 9.30
C ASP A 355 1.33 10.30 8.70
N LEU A 356 0.65 9.15 8.74
CA LEU A 356 1.12 7.92 8.10
C LEU A 356 0.76 7.93 6.62
N THR A 357 -0.31 8.64 6.26
CA THR A 357 -0.78 8.79 4.88
C THR A 357 0.30 9.41 3.98
N GLU A 358 1.00 10.45 4.45
CA GLU A 358 2.10 11.06 3.67
C GLU A 358 3.27 10.09 3.46
N GLY A 359 3.65 9.35 4.50
CA GLY A 359 4.69 8.32 4.38
C GLY A 359 4.34 7.21 3.39
N ILE A 360 3.07 6.81 3.32
CA ILE A 360 2.57 5.89 2.30
C ILE A 360 2.68 6.49 0.90
N ARG A 361 2.28 7.76 0.73
CA ARG A 361 2.38 8.46 -0.57
C ARG A 361 3.82 8.54 -1.04
N GLU A 362 4.74 8.86 -0.15
CA GLU A 362 6.19 8.88 -0.44
C GLU A 362 6.69 7.51 -0.91
N VAL A 363 6.26 6.41 -0.28
CA VAL A 363 6.64 5.05 -0.72
C VAL A 363 6.07 4.74 -2.10
N LEU A 364 4.77 4.97 -2.33
CA LEU A 364 4.13 4.70 -3.63
C LEU A 364 4.74 5.55 -4.74
N LEU A 365 5.05 6.82 -4.45
CA LEU A 365 5.74 7.71 -5.38
C LEU A 365 7.16 7.23 -5.66
N ALA A 366 7.94 6.89 -4.62
CA ALA A 366 9.31 6.39 -4.79
C ALA A 366 9.38 5.09 -5.61
N GLU A 367 8.35 4.24 -5.54
CA GLU A 367 8.28 2.98 -6.28
C GLU A 367 7.72 3.11 -7.71
N SER A 368 7.13 4.26 -8.05
CA SER A 368 6.65 4.60 -9.41
C SER A 368 7.57 5.59 -10.14
N PHE A 369 8.35 6.38 -9.39
CA PHE A 369 9.20 7.44 -9.92
C PHE A 369 10.56 6.91 -10.39
N THR A 370 10.80 6.99 -11.70
CA THR A 370 12.09 6.64 -12.33
C THR A 370 12.82 7.84 -12.94
N GLY A 371 12.30 9.05 -12.75
CA GLY A 371 12.80 10.29 -13.35
C GLY A 371 11.68 11.26 -13.73
N LEU A 372 12.08 12.37 -14.34
CA LEU A 372 11.16 13.40 -14.81
C LEU A 372 10.25 12.86 -15.93
N PHE A 373 9.00 13.31 -15.94
CA PHE A 373 8.04 12.93 -16.98
C PHE A 373 8.47 13.51 -18.33
N SER A 374 8.82 12.65 -19.28
CA SER A 374 9.60 13.01 -20.48
C SER A 374 8.96 14.12 -21.32
N ASN A 375 7.62 14.16 -21.39
CA ASN A 375 6.88 15.15 -22.19
C ASN A 375 6.40 16.39 -21.40
N LEU A 376 6.47 16.39 -20.07
CA LEU A 376 5.95 17.47 -19.21
C LEU A 376 7.05 18.25 -18.49
N GLN A 377 8.17 17.61 -18.18
CA GLN A 377 9.22 18.17 -17.34
C GLN A 377 10.54 18.20 -18.12
N VAL A 378 11.03 19.40 -18.40
CA VAL A 378 12.36 19.62 -19.00
C VAL A 378 13.36 19.82 -17.88
N SER A 379 14.43 19.03 -17.84
CA SER A 379 15.59 19.35 -17.01
C SER A 379 16.81 19.63 -17.87
N GLU A 380 17.43 20.76 -17.62
CA GLU A 380 18.73 21.15 -18.20
C GLU A 380 19.91 20.42 -17.53
N ARG A 381 19.67 19.71 -16.42
CA ARG A 381 20.69 18.93 -15.70
C ARG A 381 20.39 17.43 -15.82
N PRO A 382 21.40 16.57 -16.04
CA PRO A 382 21.21 15.12 -15.93
C PRO A 382 20.75 14.84 -14.51
N VAL A 383 19.51 14.37 -14.38
CA VAL A 383 18.95 13.96 -13.10
C VAL A 383 19.78 12.76 -12.66
N GLU A 384 20.51 12.89 -11.55
CA GLU A 384 21.10 11.73 -10.88
C GLU A 384 19.98 10.71 -10.70
N THR A 385 20.12 9.54 -11.30
CA THR A 385 19.22 8.39 -11.13
C THR A 385 19.32 7.93 -9.68
N ASN A 386 18.71 8.68 -8.77
CA ASN A 386 18.49 8.24 -7.41
C ASN A 386 17.60 7.00 -7.52
N GLY A 387 18.13 5.85 -7.08
CA GLY A 387 17.59 4.51 -7.31
C GLY A 387 16.19 4.25 -6.75
N GLY A 388 15.18 4.91 -7.33
CA GLY A 388 13.75 4.66 -7.16
C GLY A 388 13.17 3.88 -8.33
N GLY A 389 11.91 3.48 -8.21
CA GLY A 389 11.15 2.80 -9.26
C GLY A 389 11.40 1.30 -9.38
N SER A 390 11.92 0.64 -8.34
CA SER A 390 12.24 -0.79 -8.40
C SER A 390 11.01 -1.67 -8.67
N ALA A 391 9.85 -1.31 -8.10
CA ALA A 391 8.58 -1.97 -8.36
C ALA A 391 8.12 -1.85 -9.83
N ILE A 392 8.12 -0.62 -10.37
CA ILE A 392 7.69 -0.40 -11.76
C ILE A 392 8.64 -1.03 -12.77
N GLU A 393 9.95 -1.07 -12.49
CA GLU A 393 10.95 -1.73 -13.35
C GLU A 393 10.66 -3.22 -13.52
N ILE A 394 10.32 -3.92 -12.42
CA ILE A 394 9.96 -5.34 -12.42
C ILE A 394 8.74 -5.57 -13.31
N ILE A 395 7.73 -4.71 -13.18
CA ILE A 395 6.47 -4.82 -13.93
C ILE A 395 6.70 -4.55 -15.42
N CYS A 396 7.38 -3.45 -15.76
CA CYS A 396 7.64 -3.10 -17.15
C CYS A 396 8.45 -4.19 -17.86
N SER A 397 9.53 -4.68 -17.23
CA SER A 397 10.32 -5.78 -17.77
C SER A 397 9.47 -7.02 -18.02
N TRP A 398 8.59 -7.38 -17.08
CA TRP A 398 7.73 -8.54 -17.23
C TRP A 398 6.74 -8.41 -18.40
N TYR A 399 6.07 -7.25 -18.55
CA TYR A 399 5.15 -7.02 -19.68
C TYR A 399 5.87 -7.04 -21.03
N ILE A 400 7.04 -6.42 -21.13
CA ILE A 400 7.84 -6.42 -22.36
C ILE A 400 8.25 -7.86 -22.72
N GLU A 401 8.79 -8.63 -21.77
CA GLU A 401 9.28 -9.97 -22.03
C GLU A 401 8.17 -11.00 -22.32
N ASN A 402 7.07 -10.95 -21.57
CA ASN A 402 6.04 -12.01 -21.61
C ASN A 402 4.84 -11.67 -22.50
N ILE A 403 4.50 -10.39 -22.68
CA ILE A 403 3.36 -9.98 -23.53
C ILE A 403 3.84 -9.51 -24.89
N VAL A 404 4.77 -8.55 -24.95
CA VAL A 404 5.18 -7.93 -26.21
C VAL A 404 6.13 -8.84 -27.01
N ARG A 405 7.16 -9.39 -26.35
CA ARG A 405 8.17 -10.24 -27.00
C ARG A 405 7.80 -11.72 -27.08
N ASP A 406 6.84 -12.17 -26.27
CA ASP A 406 6.52 -13.59 -26.03
C ASP A 406 7.80 -14.45 -25.91
N ALA A 407 8.74 -14.03 -25.05
CA ALA A 407 10.07 -14.64 -24.95
C ALA A 407 10.01 -16.13 -24.55
N SER A 408 8.96 -16.52 -23.82
CA SER A 408 8.66 -17.88 -23.40
C SER A 408 7.86 -18.69 -24.43
N ARG A 409 7.49 -18.10 -25.57
CA ARG A 409 6.74 -18.72 -26.69
C ARG A 409 5.45 -19.39 -26.23
N THR A 410 4.69 -18.68 -25.41
CA THR A 410 3.41 -19.11 -24.86
C THR A 410 2.24 -18.94 -25.83
N GLY A 411 2.51 -18.42 -27.03
CA GLY A 411 1.52 -18.23 -28.08
C GLY A 411 0.64 -17.03 -27.78
N VAL A 412 1.27 -15.88 -27.50
CA VAL A 412 0.56 -14.63 -27.22
C VAL A 412 -0.01 -14.05 -28.51
N VAL A 413 -1.32 -13.85 -28.56
CA VAL A 413 -2.06 -13.34 -29.72
C VAL A 413 -2.97 -12.20 -29.29
N PHE A 414 -3.07 -11.13 -30.08
CA PHE A 414 -4.03 -10.05 -29.84
C PHE A 414 -5.44 -10.47 -30.27
N ASP A 415 -6.37 -10.38 -29.32
CA ASP A 415 -7.81 -10.58 -29.52
C ASP A 415 -8.46 -9.21 -29.75
N ALA A 416 -8.74 -8.91 -31.01
CA ALA A 416 -9.35 -7.65 -31.43
C ALA A 416 -10.82 -7.51 -30.98
N THR A 417 -11.49 -8.63 -30.68
CA THR A 417 -12.89 -8.64 -30.22
C THR A 417 -12.98 -8.20 -28.77
N HIS A 418 -12.07 -8.68 -27.92
CA HIS A 418 -12.02 -8.36 -26.49
C HIS A 418 -11.06 -7.22 -26.15
N ASN A 419 -10.29 -6.72 -27.12
CA ASN A 419 -9.25 -5.70 -26.96
C ASN A 419 -8.26 -6.08 -25.83
N CYS A 420 -7.67 -7.26 -25.93
CA CYS A 420 -6.65 -7.74 -25.01
C CYS A 420 -5.69 -8.72 -25.69
N PHE A 421 -4.57 -9.03 -25.05
CA PHE A 421 -3.71 -10.14 -25.48
C PHE A 421 -4.12 -11.43 -24.77
N ARG A 422 -4.21 -12.51 -25.52
CA ARG A 422 -4.50 -13.85 -25.05
C ARG A 422 -3.30 -14.74 -25.25
N SER A 423 -3.18 -15.80 -24.47
CA SER A 423 -2.11 -16.78 -24.68
C SER A 423 -2.67 -18.18 -24.76
N SER A 424 -2.01 -19.02 -25.55
CA SER A 424 -2.37 -20.45 -25.65
C SER A 424 -1.89 -21.24 -24.44
N GLN A 425 -0.81 -20.78 -23.80
CA GLN A 425 -0.21 -21.38 -22.60
C GLN A 425 -0.14 -20.36 -21.45
N PRO A 426 -0.08 -20.80 -20.19
CA PRO A 426 0.10 -19.89 -19.06
C PRO A 426 1.43 -19.13 -19.12
N ILE A 427 1.37 -17.81 -18.92
CA ILE A 427 2.55 -16.91 -18.93
C ILE A 427 3.18 -16.71 -17.55
N GLY A 428 2.53 -17.20 -16.50
CA GLY A 428 3.01 -17.13 -15.12
C GLY A 428 1.89 -17.41 -14.11
N GLY A 429 2.21 -18.08 -13.01
CA GLY A 429 1.25 -18.33 -11.92
C GLY A 429 0.03 -19.17 -12.31
N GLY A 430 0.07 -19.87 -13.44
CA GLY A 430 -1.06 -20.62 -14.00
C GLY A 430 -2.08 -19.77 -14.79
N TYR A 431 -1.82 -18.47 -14.98
CA TYR A 431 -2.72 -17.55 -15.67
C TYR A 431 -2.32 -17.31 -17.13
N LEU A 432 -3.33 -17.07 -17.98
CA LEU A 432 -3.17 -16.68 -19.39
C LEU A 432 -2.95 -15.17 -19.53
N ALA A 433 -2.47 -14.71 -20.69
CA ALA A 433 -2.21 -13.30 -20.98
C ALA A 433 -3.45 -12.39 -20.81
N GLU A 434 -4.66 -12.91 -21.05
CA GLU A 434 -5.88 -12.12 -20.84
C GLU A 434 -6.06 -11.69 -19.38
N SER A 435 -5.51 -12.45 -18.44
CA SER A 435 -5.58 -12.15 -17.00
C SER A 435 -4.69 -10.99 -16.55
N PHE A 436 -3.91 -10.42 -17.48
CA PHE A 436 -3.02 -9.28 -17.24
C PHE A 436 -3.27 -8.10 -18.20
N THR A 437 -3.84 -8.37 -19.38
CA THR A 437 -3.99 -7.37 -20.44
C THR A 437 -5.43 -6.99 -20.74
N ASP A 438 -6.41 -7.58 -20.04
CA ASP A 438 -7.79 -7.11 -20.13
C ASP A 438 -7.90 -5.64 -19.70
N LYS A 439 -8.97 -4.97 -20.14
CA LYS A 439 -9.22 -3.56 -19.81
C LYS A 439 -9.25 -3.26 -18.31
N ARG A 440 -9.67 -4.22 -17.47
CA ARG A 440 -9.73 -4.04 -16.01
C ARG A 440 -8.32 -4.07 -15.40
N GLU A 441 -7.48 -4.99 -15.84
CA GLU A 441 -6.11 -5.18 -15.36
C GLU A 441 -5.22 -4.01 -15.77
N LEU A 442 -5.30 -3.55 -17.03
CA LEU A 442 -4.55 -2.36 -17.46
C LEU A 442 -4.99 -1.10 -16.70
N LYS A 443 -6.29 -0.94 -16.40
CA LYS A 443 -6.76 0.15 -15.53
C LYS A 443 -6.22 0.03 -14.10
N ALA A 444 -6.17 -1.18 -13.54
CA ALA A 444 -5.59 -1.40 -12.22
C ALA A 444 -4.08 -1.07 -12.20
N LEU A 445 -3.35 -1.46 -13.25
CA LEU A 445 -1.95 -1.11 -13.43
C LEU A 445 -1.74 0.42 -13.44
N VAL A 446 -2.55 1.15 -14.19
CA VAL A 446 -2.49 2.63 -14.23
C VAL A 446 -2.79 3.23 -12.85
N ARG A 447 -3.77 2.71 -12.10
CA ARG A 447 -4.09 3.21 -10.76
C ARG A 447 -2.98 2.97 -9.73
N LEU A 448 -2.24 1.86 -9.88
CA LEU A 448 -1.15 1.50 -8.98
C LEU A 448 0.08 2.40 -9.14
N PHE A 449 0.46 2.75 -10.37
CA PHE A 449 1.72 3.45 -10.65
C PHE A 449 1.56 4.88 -11.19
N GLY A 450 0.34 5.28 -11.54
CA GLY A 450 0.03 6.63 -12.01
C GLY A 450 0.80 7.04 -13.26
N GLY A 451 0.86 8.34 -13.53
CA GLY A 451 1.50 8.88 -14.73
C GLY A 451 2.99 8.55 -14.84
N TYR A 452 3.74 8.57 -13.74
CA TYR A 452 5.18 8.27 -13.76
C TYR A 452 5.48 6.85 -14.20
N GLY A 453 4.76 5.87 -13.66
CA GLY A 453 5.01 4.48 -14.05
C GLY A 453 4.56 4.17 -15.47
N ILE A 454 3.51 4.84 -15.95
CA ILE A 454 3.11 4.72 -17.35
C ILE A 454 4.15 5.37 -18.27
N ASP A 455 4.69 6.55 -17.96
CA ASP A 455 5.78 7.17 -18.74
C ASP A 455 7.00 6.24 -18.84
N LYS A 456 7.33 5.54 -17.75
CA LYS A 456 8.39 4.52 -17.75
C LYS A 456 8.08 3.33 -18.67
N MET A 457 6.87 2.78 -18.59
CA MET A 457 6.43 1.70 -19.50
C MET A 457 6.46 2.17 -20.96
N ASP A 458 5.98 3.39 -21.21
CA ASP A 458 5.94 4.05 -22.52
C ASP A 458 7.34 4.20 -23.11
N LYS A 459 8.30 4.62 -22.29
CA LYS A 459 9.71 4.72 -22.64
C LYS A 459 10.33 3.36 -22.98
N MET A 460 10.10 2.34 -22.15
CA MET A 460 10.61 0.99 -22.42
C MET A 460 10.01 0.38 -23.70
N LEU A 461 8.72 0.62 -23.95
CA LEU A 461 8.06 0.26 -25.22
C LEU A 461 8.69 1.00 -26.40
N SER A 462 8.99 2.28 -26.24
CA SER A 462 9.60 3.12 -27.28
C SER A 462 11.03 2.68 -27.59
N GLU A 463 11.84 2.36 -26.57
CA GLU A 463 13.19 1.81 -26.73
C GLU A 463 13.17 0.44 -27.44
N HIS A 464 12.25 -0.45 -27.04
CA HIS A 464 12.06 -1.73 -27.71
C HIS A 464 11.63 -1.58 -29.17
N THR A 465 10.66 -0.69 -29.44
CA THR A 465 10.17 -0.41 -30.79
C THR A 465 11.26 0.24 -31.64
N SER A 466 12.06 1.14 -31.08
CA SER A 466 13.22 1.76 -31.75
C SER A 466 14.22 0.69 -32.22
N ALA A 467 14.53 -0.29 -31.38
CA ALA A 467 15.41 -1.40 -31.76
C ALA A 467 14.86 -2.19 -32.95
N LEU A 468 13.55 -2.49 -32.97
CA LEU A 468 12.90 -3.18 -34.08
C LEU A 468 12.90 -2.33 -35.37
N LEU A 469 12.63 -1.02 -35.27
CA LEU A 469 12.66 -0.11 -36.40
C LEU A 469 14.07 0.02 -36.99
N ASN A 470 15.12 -0.01 -36.17
CA ASN A 470 16.50 -0.02 -36.63
C ASN A 470 16.87 -1.31 -37.37
N CYS A 471 16.31 -2.46 -36.94
CA CYS A 471 16.43 -3.72 -37.69
C CYS A 471 15.72 -3.63 -39.06
N ILE A 472 14.53 -3.03 -39.12
CA ILE A 472 13.79 -2.83 -40.36
C ILE A 472 14.54 -1.88 -41.31
N ASP A 473 15.07 -0.76 -40.82
CA ASP A 473 15.87 0.18 -41.63
C ASP A 473 17.14 -0.49 -42.18
N SER A 474 17.86 -1.23 -41.33
CA SER A 474 19.03 -2.00 -41.76
C SER A 474 18.67 -2.97 -42.90
N ALA A 475 17.52 -3.62 -42.80
CA ALA A 475 17.04 -4.54 -43.81
C ALA A 475 16.62 -3.87 -45.12
N LEU A 476 15.99 -2.70 -45.06
CA LEU A 476 15.67 -1.90 -46.24
C LEU A 476 16.93 -1.51 -47.00
N ARG A 477 18.01 -1.17 -46.29
CA ARG A 477 19.32 -0.85 -46.89
C ARG A 477 19.99 -2.08 -47.49
N SER A 478 19.97 -3.21 -46.78
CA SER A 478 20.56 -4.47 -47.28
C SER A 478 19.85 -5.04 -48.51
N ASN A 479 18.55 -4.78 -48.66
CA ASN A 479 17.74 -5.28 -49.78
C ASN A 479 17.45 -4.21 -50.84
N ARG A 480 18.18 -3.08 -50.83
CA ARG A 480 17.88 -1.90 -51.66
C ARG A 480 17.74 -2.23 -53.14
N ASP A 481 18.72 -2.92 -53.73
CA ASP A 481 18.74 -3.20 -55.17
C ASP A 481 17.54 -4.07 -55.62
N ALA A 482 17.21 -5.10 -54.82
CA ALA A 482 16.07 -5.97 -55.08
C ALA A 482 14.72 -5.23 -54.95
N LEU A 483 14.61 -4.31 -53.97
CA LEU A 483 13.41 -3.50 -53.75
C LEU A 483 13.25 -2.41 -54.82
N GLU A 484 14.33 -1.81 -55.30
CA GLU A 484 14.31 -0.87 -56.43
C GLU A 484 13.96 -1.58 -57.74
N GLY A 485 14.48 -2.80 -57.96
CA GLY A 485 14.06 -3.66 -59.06
C GLY A 485 12.56 -4.00 -58.99
N LEU A 486 12.05 -4.32 -57.79
CA LEU A 486 10.63 -4.54 -57.57
C LEU A 486 9.81 -3.28 -57.87
N ALA A 487 10.31 -2.09 -57.51
CA ALA A 487 9.71 -0.80 -57.83
C ALA A 487 9.63 -0.53 -59.35
N GLY A 488 10.66 -0.91 -60.11
CA GLY A 488 10.66 -0.84 -61.58
C GLY A 488 9.58 -1.73 -62.23
N SER A 489 9.32 -2.91 -61.63
CA SER A 489 8.39 -3.91 -62.19
C SER A 489 6.89 -3.59 -62.00
N VAL A 490 6.54 -2.62 -61.15
CA VAL A 490 5.14 -2.31 -60.77
C VAL A 490 4.25 -1.91 -61.95
N ASN A 491 4.84 -1.24 -62.95
CA ASN A 491 4.12 -0.73 -64.11
C ASN A 491 4.42 -1.52 -65.40
N SER A 492 5.42 -2.41 -65.39
CA SER A 492 5.80 -3.19 -66.58
C SER A 492 4.92 -4.42 -66.80
N GLY A 493 4.24 -4.91 -65.76
CA GLY A 493 3.43 -6.14 -65.83
C GLY A 493 4.25 -7.42 -66.03
N ASP A 494 5.59 -7.33 -65.94
CA ASP A 494 6.49 -8.46 -66.11
C ASP A 494 6.55 -9.28 -64.81
N ARG A 495 5.73 -10.34 -64.78
CA ARG A 495 5.67 -11.29 -63.67
C ARG A 495 7.02 -11.96 -63.41
N ILE A 496 7.81 -12.24 -64.45
CA ILE A 496 9.07 -13.00 -64.32
C ILE A 496 10.11 -12.13 -63.63
N GLU A 497 10.23 -10.87 -64.03
CA GLU A 497 11.11 -9.88 -63.41
C GLU A 497 10.71 -9.63 -61.94
N ARG A 498 9.40 -9.47 -61.67
CA ARG A 498 8.87 -9.30 -60.31
C ARG A 498 9.21 -10.48 -59.41
N ASP A 499 8.99 -11.72 -59.88
CA ASP A 499 9.27 -12.94 -59.12
C ASP A 499 10.79 -13.17 -58.92
N ALA A 500 11.63 -12.72 -59.86
CA ALA A 500 13.09 -12.77 -59.71
C ALA A 500 13.57 -11.83 -58.60
N ASN A 501 13.09 -10.58 -58.57
CA ASN A 501 13.44 -9.61 -57.54
C ASN A 501 12.96 -10.03 -56.14
N LEU A 502 11.75 -10.60 -56.04
CA LEU A 502 11.23 -11.12 -54.76
C LEU A 502 12.10 -12.24 -54.17
N ARG A 503 12.70 -13.09 -55.02
CA ARG A 503 13.60 -14.18 -54.58
C ARG A 503 14.98 -13.69 -54.14
N GLN A 504 15.38 -12.48 -54.51
CA GLN A 504 16.65 -11.89 -54.11
C GLN A 504 16.60 -11.24 -52.72
N ILE A 505 15.40 -11.02 -52.16
CA ILE A 505 15.24 -10.45 -50.83
C ILE A 505 15.70 -11.48 -49.79
N ILE A 506 16.67 -11.09 -48.96
CA ILE A 506 17.24 -11.91 -47.89
C ILE A 506 16.47 -11.73 -46.57
N ASP A 507 16.45 -12.80 -45.76
CA ASP A 507 15.89 -12.84 -44.40
C ASP A 507 14.42 -12.41 -44.25
N ILE A 508 13.61 -12.53 -45.31
CA ILE A 508 12.22 -12.07 -45.35
C ILE A 508 11.36 -12.54 -44.16
N GLU A 509 11.59 -13.74 -43.64
CA GLU A 509 10.87 -14.29 -42.48
C GLU A 509 11.21 -13.52 -41.19
N THR A 510 12.50 -13.31 -40.93
CA THR A 510 12.97 -12.55 -39.76
C THR A 510 12.47 -11.10 -39.82
N LEU A 511 12.44 -10.51 -41.02
CA LEU A 511 11.94 -9.14 -41.22
C LEU A 511 10.44 -9.04 -40.92
N ALA A 512 9.67 -10.03 -41.34
CA ALA A 512 8.26 -10.12 -41.01
C ALA A 512 8.04 -10.23 -39.50
N ASP A 513 8.81 -11.08 -38.82
CA ASP A 513 8.74 -11.23 -37.37
C ASP A 513 9.06 -9.92 -36.63
N PHE A 514 10.04 -9.14 -37.10
CA PHE A 514 10.32 -7.81 -36.55
C PHE A 514 9.13 -6.85 -36.73
N CYS A 515 8.47 -6.86 -37.89
CA CYS A 515 7.31 -6.01 -38.14
C CYS A 515 6.09 -6.46 -37.32
N ILE A 516 5.89 -7.77 -37.14
CA ILE A 516 4.83 -8.31 -36.28
C ILE A 516 5.07 -7.88 -34.83
N GLN A 517 6.30 -8.02 -34.31
CA GLN A 517 6.66 -7.60 -32.95
C GLN A 517 6.51 -6.09 -32.75
N ALA A 518 6.90 -5.27 -33.73
CA ALA A 518 6.70 -3.82 -33.67
C ALA A 518 5.20 -3.49 -33.62
N GLY A 519 4.40 -4.21 -34.41
CA GLY A 519 2.94 -4.15 -34.38
C GLY A 519 2.34 -4.55 -33.03
N GLN A 520 2.87 -5.58 -32.37
CA GLN A 520 2.45 -5.99 -31.03
C GLN A 520 2.77 -4.90 -30.00
N ALA A 521 3.94 -4.27 -30.07
CA ALA A 521 4.32 -3.16 -29.20
C ALA A 521 3.38 -1.95 -29.37
N ILE A 522 3.08 -1.57 -30.61
CA ILE A 522 2.11 -0.49 -30.92
C ILE A 522 0.71 -0.85 -30.40
N THR A 523 0.27 -2.09 -30.62
CA THR A 523 -1.05 -2.55 -30.15
C THR A 523 -1.13 -2.54 -28.62
N PHE A 524 -0.09 -3.01 -27.92
CA PHE A 524 -0.03 -2.98 -26.46
C PHE A 524 -0.03 -1.55 -25.91
N ARG A 525 0.73 -0.63 -26.54
CA ARG A 525 0.68 0.80 -26.21
C ARG A 525 -0.74 1.34 -26.35
N GLN A 526 -1.45 1.03 -27.43
CA GLN A 526 -2.82 1.50 -27.64
C GLN A 526 -3.73 1.08 -26.48
N LEU A 527 -3.69 -0.20 -26.08
CA LEU A 527 -4.47 -0.69 -24.94
C LEU A 527 -4.11 0.03 -23.64
N LEU A 528 -2.84 0.31 -23.42
CA LEU A 528 -2.35 1.02 -22.24
C LEU A 528 -2.87 2.46 -22.22
N VAL A 529 -2.76 3.19 -23.32
CA VAL A 529 -3.22 4.58 -23.47
C VAL A 529 -4.73 4.68 -23.29
N GLU A 530 -5.50 3.74 -23.84
CA GLU A 530 -6.95 3.67 -23.62
C GLU A 530 -7.30 3.45 -22.13
N ALA A 531 -6.53 2.62 -21.43
CA ALA A 531 -6.68 2.43 -20.00
C ALA A 531 -6.31 3.70 -19.21
N VAL A 532 -5.26 4.41 -19.61
CA VAL A 532 -4.83 5.69 -19.01
C VAL A 532 -5.92 6.74 -19.13
N GLY A 533 -6.43 6.98 -20.34
CA GLY A 533 -7.49 7.95 -20.58
C GLY A 533 -8.72 7.66 -19.73
N ALA A 534 -9.14 6.40 -19.68
CA ALA A 534 -10.29 5.98 -18.89
C ALA A 534 -10.08 6.11 -17.36
N VAL A 535 -8.85 5.94 -16.84
CA VAL A 535 -8.55 6.16 -15.42
C VAL A 535 -8.46 7.65 -15.09
N LEU A 536 -7.87 8.46 -15.97
CA LEU A 536 -7.77 9.90 -15.77
C LEU A 536 -9.14 10.58 -15.81
N GLU A 537 -10.01 10.16 -16.73
CA GLU A 537 -11.39 10.62 -16.80
C GLU A 537 -12.17 10.30 -15.50
N GLU A 538 -11.90 9.15 -14.87
CA GLU A 538 -12.55 8.73 -13.62
C GLU A 538 -11.94 9.41 -12.37
N LYS A 539 -10.60 9.48 -12.27
CA LYS A 539 -9.89 9.86 -11.03
C LYS A 539 -9.44 11.32 -11.01
N VAL A 540 -9.18 11.92 -12.16
CA VAL A 540 -8.68 13.31 -12.27
C VAL A 540 -9.42 14.06 -13.40
N PRO A 541 -10.78 14.13 -13.35
CA PRO A 541 -11.61 14.59 -14.46
C PRO A 541 -11.31 16.01 -14.92
N LEU A 542 -10.90 16.90 -14.00
CA LEU A 542 -10.56 18.29 -14.33
C LEU A 542 -9.31 18.39 -15.20
N VAL A 543 -8.27 17.61 -14.89
CA VAL A 543 -7.03 17.59 -15.68
C VAL A 543 -7.28 16.94 -17.04
N TYR A 544 -8.01 15.83 -17.07
CA TYR A 544 -8.38 15.17 -18.32
C TYR A 544 -9.22 16.09 -19.23
N SER A 545 -10.24 16.75 -18.68
CA SER A 545 -11.07 17.72 -19.41
C SER A 545 -10.26 18.92 -19.89
N LEU A 546 -9.26 19.37 -19.14
CA LEU A 546 -8.38 20.46 -19.56
C LEU A 546 -7.55 20.03 -20.77
N ILE A 547 -6.88 18.88 -20.70
CA ILE A 547 -6.08 18.36 -21.82
C ILE A 547 -6.98 18.16 -23.04
N LYS A 548 -8.14 17.52 -22.88
CA LYS A 548 -9.12 17.31 -23.94
C LYS A 548 -9.64 18.61 -24.54
N GLY A 549 -9.99 19.58 -23.70
CA GLY A 549 -10.45 20.90 -24.15
C GLY A 549 -9.37 21.65 -24.94
N LEU A 550 -8.13 21.62 -24.46
CA LEU A 550 -6.99 22.25 -25.15
C LEU A 550 -6.75 21.59 -26.50
N THR A 551 -6.70 20.26 -26.58
CA THR A 551 -6.49 19.53 -27.84
C THR A 551 -7.58 19.82 -28.86
N MET A 552 -8.85 19.92 -28.43
CA MET A 552 -9.97 20.24 -29.33
C MET A 552 -9.98 21.71 -29.81
N GLN A 553 -9.35 22.61 -29.05
CA GLN A 553 -9.27 24.04 -29.39
C GLN A 553 -7.98 24.40 -30.12
N LEU A 554 -6.99 23.51 -30.13
CA LEU A 554 -5.76 23.65 -30.92
C LEU A 554 -6.10 23.36 -32.39
N PRO A 555 -6.06 24.38 -33.26
CA PRO A 555 -6.19 24.15 -34.70
C PRO A 555 -5.03 23.26 -35.16
N ASP A 556 -5.29 22.31 -36.06
CA ASP A 556 -4.23 21.54 -36.73
C ASP A 556 -3.33 22.44 -37.60
N GLU A 557 -3.77 23.68 -37.79
CA GLU A 557 -3.17 24.74 -38.59
C GLU A 557 -2.13 25.63 -37.86
N VAL A 558 -1.89 25.46 -36.56
CA VAL A 558 -0.94 26.30 -35.80
C VAL A 558 0.49 25.74 -35.89
N PRO A 559 1.51 26.56 -36.22
CA PRO A 559 2.89 26.12 -36.30
C PRO A 559 3.38 25.53 -34.96
N ASP A 560 4.01 24.38 -35.06
CA ASP A 560 4.41 23.53 -33.94
C ASP A 560 5.61 24.15 -33.19
N LYS A 561 5.33 25.15 -32.34
CA LYS A 561 6.28 25.50 -31.28
C LYS A 561 6.52 24.25 -30.43
N ASN A 562 7.74 24.08 -29.92
CA ASN A 562 8.12 22.91 -29.11
C ASN A 562 7.13 22.63 -27.96
N GLU A 563 6.49 23.66 -27.41
CA GLU A 563 5.45 23.55 -26.38
C GLU A 563 4.16 22.89 -26.90
N ILE A 564 3.74 23.19 -28.12
CA ILE A 564 2.53 22.63 -28.76
C ILE A 564 2.76 21.16 -29.11
N ILE A 565 3.94 20.82 -29.66
CA ILE A 565 4.33 19.42 -29.91
C ILE A 565 4.27 18.62 -28.61
N ARG A 566 4.83 19.16 -27.52
CA ARG A 566 4.79 18.52 -26.19
C ARG A 566 3.36 18.33 -25.70
N LEU A 567 2.51 19.35 -25.83
CA LEU A 567 1.10 19.25 -25.43
C LEU A 567 0.36 18.17 -26.23
N ARG A 568 0.59 18.07 -27.54
CA ARG A 568 0.02 17.04 -28.41
C ARG A 568 0.52 15.64 -28.03
N ARG A 569 1.81 15.49 -27.69
CA ARG A 569 2.38 14.24 -27.15
C ARG A 569 1.74 13.83 -25.83
N VAL A 570 1.53 14.79 -24.92
CA VAL A 570 0.85 14.55 -23.65
C VAL A 570 -0.58 14.10 -23.90
N ALA A 571 -1.32 14.79 -24.77
CA ALA A 571 -2.69 14.41 -25.14
C ALA A 571 -2.76 12.99 -25.71
N SER A 572 -1.83 12.65 -26.61
CA SER A 572 -1.69 11.32 -27.18
C SER A 572 -1.40 10.25 -26.11
N SER A 573 -0.50 10.53 -25.14
CA SER A 573 -0.19 9.59 -24.05
C SER A 573 -1.36 9.31 -23.10
N VAL A 574 -2.40 10.16 -23.11
CA VAL A 574 -3.60 10.01 -22.27
C VAL A 574 -4.86 9.67 -23.08
N GLY A 575 -4.72 9.33 -24.36
CA GLY A 575 -5.82 8.88 -25.21
C GLY A 575 -6.80 9.99 -25.58
N VAL A 576 -6.30 11.22 -25.74
CA VAL A 576 -7.07 12.38 -26.20
C VAL A 576 -6.64 12.72 -27.64
N GLY A 577 -7.56 12.59 -28.59
CA GLY A 577 -7.33 12.83 -30.03
C GLY A 577 -7.53 11.59 -30.91
N ASP A 578 -7.41 11.75 -32.23
CA ASP A 578 -7.53 10.64 -33.19
C ASP A 578 -6.26 9.77 -33.22
N LYS A 579 -6.43 8.46 -33.46
CA LYS A 579 -5.42 7.38 -33.31
C LYS A 579 -4.00 7.78 -33.76
N HIS A 580 -3.12 7.98 -32.77
CA HIS A 580 -1.78 8.56 -32.90
C HIS A 580 -0.65 7.55 -33.15
N ASP A 581 -0.92 6.33 -33.64
CA ASP A 581 0.13 5.30 -33.82
C ASP A 581 1.28 5.81 -34.72
N ALA A 582 0.94 6.51 -35.80
CA ALA A 582 1.90 7.12 -36.73
C ALA A 582 2.69 8.27 -36.08
N GLU A 583 2.05 9.09 -35.24
CA GLU A 583 2.74 10.18 -34.52
C GLU A 583 3.68 9.63 -33.44
N TRP A 584 3.30 8.54 -32.78
CA TRP A 584 4.19 7.88 -31.83
C TRP A 584 5.40 7.27 -32.53
N VAL A 585 5.21 6.55 -33.64
CA VAL A 585 6.34 6.02 -34.43
C VAL A 585 7.21 7.16 -34.99
N HIS A 586 6.60 8.26 -35.43
CA HIS A 586 7.35 9.46 -35.81
C HIS A 586 8.23 9.98 -34.67
N SER A 587 7.73 10.03 -33.44
CA SER A 587 8.52 10.48 -32.29
C SER A 587 9.75 9.61 -32.02
N ILE A 588 9.61 8.29 -32.19
CA ILE A 588 10.73 7.33 -32.06
C ILE A 588 11.75 7.53 -33.18
N LEU A 589 11.25 7.62 -34.43
CA LEU A 589 12.10 7.78 -35.61
C LEU A 589 12.84 9.13 -35.62
N ALA A 590 12.25 10.18 -35.06
CA ALA A 590 12.85 11.50 -34.94
C ALA A 590 14.00 11.55 -33.91
N GLU A 591 13.95 10.69 -32.88
CA GLU A 591 15.00 10.56 -31.87
C GLU A 591 16.15 9.66 -32.34
N SER A 592 15.87 8.70 -33.22
CA SER A 592 16.88 7.88 -33.89
C SER A 592 17.49 8.59 -35.10
N THR A 593 18.82 8.63 -35.23
CA THR A 593 19.51 9.14 -36.43
C THR A 593 19.30 8.29 -37.69
N SER A 594 18.62 7.14 -37.59
CA SER A 594 18.44 6.14 -38.66
C SER A 594 17.42 6.54 -39.74
N ALA A 595 16.50 7.48 -39.47
CA ALA A 595 15.55 7.97 -40.47
C ALA A 595 16.18 8.95 -41.51
N SER A 596 17.51 9.02 -41.60
CA SER A 596 18.22 10.00 -42.42
C SER A 596 18.30 9.65 -43.90
N ASP A 597 18.08 8.40 -44.29
CA ASP A 597 18.24 7.89 -45.66
C ASP A 597 16.88 7.68 -46.35
N ASN A 598 16.88 7.80 -47.69
CA ASN A 598 15.73 7.49 -48.57
C ASN A 598 15.34 5.98 -48.56
N SER A 599 15.83 5.18 -47.61
CA SER A 599 15.53 3.75 -47.45
C SER A 599 14.05 3.50 -47.19
N TRP A 600 13.40 4.35 -46.39
CA TRP A 600 12.00 4.19 -45.99
C TRP A 600 11.00 4.33 -47.16
N ILE A 601 11.38 4.98 -48.27
CA ILE A 601 10.58 5.03 -49.50
C ILE A 601 10.36 3.62 -50.06
N LEU A 602 11.27 2.68 -49.76
CA LEU A 602 11.18 1.30 -50.20
C LEU A 602 10.26 0.42 -49.31
N LEU A 603 9.77 0.95 -48.19
CA LEU A 603 8.96 0.20 -47.23
C LEU A 603 7.70 -0.43 -47.85
N PRO A 604 6.88 0.26 -48.67
CA PRO A 604 5.71 -0.35 -49.30
C PRO A 604 6.04 -1.59 -50.16
N TYR A 605 7.23 -1.61 -50.78
CA TYR A 605 7.69 -2.75 -51.58
C TYR A 605 8.12 -3.91 -50.70
N LEU A 606 8.84 -3.65 -49.60
CA LEU A 606 9.20 -4.67 -48.61
C LEU A 606 7.95 -5.29 -47.99
N CYS A 607 6.98 -4.45 -47.56
CA CYS A 607 5.72 -4.93 -47.02
C CYS A 607 4.92 -5.77 -48.03
N SER A 608 4.99 -5.43 -49.33
CA SER A 608 4.36 -6.22 -50.38
C SER A 608 5.07 -7.55 -50.61
N ALA A 609 6.40 -7.59 -50.46
CA ALA A 609 7.17 -8.82 -50.53
C ALA A 609 6.78 -9.81 -49.44
N PHE A 610 6.33 -9.38 -48.26
CA PHE A 610 5.84 -10.29 -47.21
C PHE A 610 4.70 -11.20 -47.68
N MET A 611 3.99 -10.86 -48.76
CA MET A 611 2.98 -11.75 -49.37
C MET A 611 3.56 -13.07 -49.90
N VAL A 612 4.89 -13.19 -50.08
CA VAL A 612 5.56 -14.44 -50.48
C VAL A 612 6.22 -15.21 -49.32
N SER A 613 6.19 -14.69 -48.09
CA SER A 613 6.80 -15.37 -46.94
C SER A 613 6.02 -16.62 -46.49
N ASN A 614 6.69 -17.49 -45.75
CA ASN A 614 6.10 -18.70 -45.18
C ASN A 614 5.18 -18.43 -43.98
N MET A 615 5.09 -17.19 -43.48
CA MET A 615 4.16 -16.81 -42.40
C MET A 615 2.70 -17.14 -42.72
N TRP A 616 2.34 -17.17 -44.00
CA TRP A 616 0.98 -17.49 -44.47
C TRP A 616 0.65 -18.98 -44.41
N SER A 617 1.64 -19.83 -44.16
CA SER A 617 1.43 -21.28 -44.01
C SER A 617 0.73 -21.65 -42.71
N SER A 618 0.97 -20.89 -41.65
CA SER A 618 0.39 -21.06 -40.31
C SER A 618 -0.72 -20.05 -39.99
N ALA A 619 -1.04 -19.15 -40.93
CA ALA A 619 -2.03 -18.10 -40.76
C ALA A 619 -3.45 -18.67 -40.74
N VAL A 620 -4.06 -18.71 -39.57
CA VAL A 620 -5.48 -19.08 -39.41
C VAL A 620 -6.22 -17.87 -38.85
N TYR A 621 -7.23 -17.42 -39.59
CA TYR A 621 -8.12 -16.37 -39.11
C TYR A 621 -9.19 -16.98 -38.19
N ASP A 622 -9.27 -16.51 -36.96
CA ASP A 622 -10.27 -16.92 -35.99
C ASP A 622 -11.32 -15.81 -35.81
N VAL A 623 -12.56 -16.16 -36.14
CA VAL A 623 -13.71 -15.28 -36.05
C VAL A 623 -14.00 -14.85 -34.60
N ASN A 624 -13.71 -15.70 -33.61
CA ASN A 624 -13.98 -15.40 -32.21
C ASN A 624 -13.04 -14.35 -31.63
N THR A 625 -11.79 -14.31 -32.12
CA THR A 625 -10.80 -13.31 -31.72
C THR A 625 -10.80 -12.11 -32.66
N GLY A 626 -11.41 -12.23 -33.85
CA GLY A 626 -11.36 -11.21 -34.90
C GLY A 626 -9.94 -11.02 -35.47
N GLY A 627 -9.07 -12.02 -35.32
CA GLY A 627 -7.64 -11.90 -35.59
C GLY A 627 -7.03 -13.17 -36.19
N PHE A 628 -5.70 -13.16 -36.31
CA PHE A 628 -4.90 -14.24 -36.86
C PHE A 628 -4.12 -14.92 -35.74
N SER A 629 -4.02 -16.25 -35.79
CA SER A 629 -3.28 -17.09 -34.83
C SER A 629 -1.80 -16.72 -34.67
N ASN A 630 -1.21 -16.03 -35.64
CA ASN A 630 0.18 -15.58 -35.68
C ASN A 630 0.33 -14.05 -35.70
N ASN A 631 -0.68 -13.30 -35.22
CA ASN A 631 -0.64 -11.83 -35.09
C ASN A 631 -0.46 -11.02 -36.39
N LEU A 632 -0.88 -11.52 -37.54
CA LEU A 632 -0.77 -10.76 -38.79
C LEU A 632 -1.59 -9.45 -38.79
N HIS A 633 -2.63 -9.32 -37.97
CA HIS A 633 -3.31 -8.03 -37.79
C HIS A 633 -2.42 -6.99 -37.06
N CYS A 634 -1.47 -7.43 -36.22
CA CYS A 634 -0.44 -6.55 -35.67
C CYS A 634 0.54 -6.10 -36.75
N LEU A 635 0.89 -6.96 -37.72
CA LEU A 635 1.65 -6.55 -38.91
C LEU A 635 0.92 -5.45 -39.68
N ALA A 636 -0.40 -5.58 -39.89
CA ALA A 636 -1.18 -4.54 -40.56
C ALA A 636 -1.11 -3.18 -39.82
N ARG A 637 -1.22 -3.21 -38.49
CA ARG A 637 -1.04 -2.00 -37.66
C ARG A 637 0.39 -1.44 -37.76
N CYS A 638 1.41 -2.29 -37.74
CA CYS A 638 2.80 -1.89 -37.96
C CYS A 638 2.97 -1.18 -39.31
N ILE A 639 2.47 -1.76 -40.40
CA ILE A 639 2.59 -1.15 -41.74
C ILE A 639 1.95 0.24 -41.75
N SER A 640 0.72 0.38 -41.23
CA SER A 640 0.04 1.67 -41.18
C SER A 640 0.79 2.70 -40.33
N ALA A 641 1.30 2.30 -39.16
CA ALA A 641 1.98 3.21 -38.24
C ALA A 641 3.37 3.61 -38.74
N VAL A 642 4.14 2.66 -39.29
CA VAL A 642 5.52 2.90 -39.75
C VAL A 642 5.54 3.70 -41.04
N VAL A 643 4.66 3.40 -42.02
CA VAL A 643 4.51 4.24 -43.23
C VAL A 643 4.13 5.67 -42.85
N GLY A 644 3.17 5.82 -41.93
CA GLY A 644 2.79 7.15 -41.40
C GLY A 644 3.95 7.87 -40.74
N GLY A 645 4.61 7.21 -39.78
CA GLY A 645 5.70 7.77 -39.00
C GLY A 645 6.95 8.11 -39.81
N SER A 646 7.30 7.29 -40.81
CA SER A 646 8.44 7.56 -41.69
C SER A 646 8.18 8.78 -42.59
N GLU A 647 6.97 8.91 -43.13
CA GLU A 647 6.60 10.07 -43.97
C GLU A 647 6.56 11.37 -43.18
N TYR A 648 6.00 11.37 -41.95
CA TYR A 648 6.07 12.52 -41.06
C TYR A 648 7.52 12.92 -40.75
N THR A 649 8.40 11.94 -40.52
CA THR A 649 9.82 12.18 -40.26
C THR A 649 10.54 12.77 -41.47
N ARG A 650 10.26 12.26 -42.66
CA ARG A 650 10.82 12.76 -43.93
C ARG A 650 10.41 14.22 -44.19
N MET A 651 9.11 14.52 -44.07
CA MET A 651 8.57 15.87 -44.25
C MET A 651 9.18 16.88 -43.28
N ALA A 652 9.27 16.52 -41.99
CA ALA A 652 9.89 17.38 -40.97
C ALA A 652 11.37 17.70 -41.28
N LYS A 653 12.11 16.77 -41.91
CA LYS A 653 13.49 16.98 -42.32
C LYS A 653 13.61 17.84 -43.59
N GLU A 654 12.79 17.58 -44.61
CA GLU A 654 12.74 18.40 -45.83
C GLU A 654 12.43 19.86 -45.51
N GLN A 655 11.52 20.10 -44.56
CA GLN A 655 11.23 21.43 -44.04
C GLN A 655 12.44 22.07 -43.34
N ARG A 656 13.15 21.34 -42.46
CA ARG A 656 14.38 21.86 -41.82
C ARG A 656 15.47 22.23 -42.82
N ILE A 657 15.64 21.45 -43.90
CA ILE A 657 16.61 21.75 -44.96
C ILE A 657 16.20 23.01 -45.73
N ASN A 658 14.92 23.11 -46.10
CA ASN A 658 14.38 24.27 -46.82
C ASN A 658 14.41 25.56 -45.97
N SER A 659 14.17 25.46 -44.65
CA SER A 659 14.26 26.61 -43.73
C SER A 659 15.70 27.12 -43.52
N LEU A 660 16.70 26.24 -43.65
CA LEU A 660 18.11 26.64 -43.61
C LEU A 660 18.57 27.27 -44.94
N SER A 661 17.84 27.04 -46.04
CA SER A 661 18.13 27.56 -47.38
C SER A 661 17.48 28.91 -47.68
N ASN A 662 16.33 29.23 -47.09
CA ASN A 662 15.59 30.47 -47.33
C ASN A 662 15.49 31.34 -46.07
N GLY A 663 16.23 32.46 -46.03
CA GLY A 663 16.28 33.40 -44.92
C GLY A 663 15.13 34.42 -44.85
N HIS A 664 13.88 34.04 -45.14
CA HIS A 664 12.72 34.94 -45.04
C HIS A 664 11.65 34.39 -44.09
N THR A 665 11.29 35.23 -43.11
CA THR A 665 10.50 34.86 -41.93
C THR A 665 8.97 34.83 -42.15
N ASP A 666 8.46 35.31 -43.29
CA ASP A 666 7.02 35.39 -43.56
C ASP A 666 6.46 34.22 -44.41
N GLU A 667 7.31 33.42 -45.09
CA GLU A 667 6.88 32.24 -45.88
C GLU A 667 6.79 30.94 -45.06
N LEU A 668 7.19 30.96 -43.79
CA LEU A 668 7.21 29.77 -42.91
C LEU A 668 5.80 29.25 -42.59
N GLN A 669 4.78 30.13 -42.57
CA GLN A 669 3.44 29.81 -42.09
C GLN A 669 2.57 29.06 -43.12
N GLU A 670 2.69 29.36 -44.42
CA GLU A 670 2.01 28.61 -45.50
C GLU A 670 2.72 27.27 -45.81
N THR A 671 4.04 27.21 -45.59
CA THR A 671 4.87 26.03 -45.87
C THR A 671 4.63 24.87 -44.89
N GLU A 672 4.13 25.14 -43.68
CA GLU A 672 3.81 24.12 -42.66
C GLU A 672 2.43 23.48 -42.84
N LEU A 673 1.42 24.25 -43.26
CA LEU A 673 0.08 23.74 -43.59
C LEU A 673 0.09 22.77 -44.79
N LEU A 674 0.91 23.10 -45.79
CA LEU A 674 1.13 22.26 -46.95
C LEU A 674 1.85 20.96 -46.58
N SER A 675 2.61 20.91 -45.47
CA SER A 675 3.43 19.73 -45.15
C SER A 675 2.65 18.59 -44.52
N ARG A 676 1.69 18.83 -43.62
CA ARG A 676 0.88 17.77 -43.01
C ARG A 676 -0.11 17.19 -44.02
N SER A 677 -0.76 18.03 -44.82
CA SER A 677 -1.61 17.59 -45.93
C SER A 677 -0.80 16.86 -47.01
N SER A 678 0.43 17.30 -47.30
CA SER A 678 1.34 16.60 -48.22
C SER A 678 1.79 15.26 -47.65
N ALA A 679 2.15 15.20 -46.35
CA ALA A 679 2.49 13.96 -45.65
C ALA A 679 1.36 12.95 -45.76
N GLU A 680 0.12 13.35 -45.45
CA GLU A 680 -1.04 12.46 -45.58
C GLU A 680 -1.29 11.99 -47.01
N SER A 681 -1.09 12.86 -48.01
CA SER A 681 -1.18 12.47 -49.42
C SER A 681 -0.11 11.43 -49.80
N ASN A 682 1.11 11.59 -49.30
CA ASN A 682 2.21 10.64 -49.51
C ASN A 682 1.94 9.31 -48.79
N ILE A 683 1.44 9.35 -47.55
CA ILE A 683 1.03 8.16 -46.79
C ILE A 683 -0.07 7.41 -47.54
N LYS A 684 -1.12 8.11 -48.00
CA LYS A 684 -2.19 7.53 -48.82
C LYS A 684 -1.63 6.87 -50.08
N SER A 685 -0.71 7.55 -50.79
CA SER A 685 -0.09 7.03 -52.01
C SER A 685 0.76 5.77 -51.75
N ALA A 686 1.56 5.77 -50.68
CA ALA A 686 2.38 4.63 -50.26
C ALA A 686 1.53 3.42 -49.86
N MET A 687 0.44 3.64 -49.12
CA MET A 687 -0.49 2.58 -48.73
C MET A 687 -1.26 2.03 -49.95
N GLN A 688 -1.70 2.89 -50.87
CA GLN A 688 -2.32 2.47 -52.13
C GLN A 688 -1.36 1.62 -52.97
N LEU A 689 -0.10 2.02 -53.06
CA LEU A 689 0.95 1.27 -53.75
C LEU A 689 1.15 -0.12 -53.12
N HIS A 690 1.24 -0.20 -51.79
CA HIS A 690 1.35 -1.47 -51.08
C HIS A 690 0.16 -2.39 -51.36
N VAL A 691 -1.07 -1.88 -51.31
CA VAL A 691 -2.28 -2.68 -51.62
C VAL A 691 -2.29 -3.15 -53.07
N LYS A 692 -1.97 -2.26 -54.02
CA LYS A 692 -1.91 -2.61 -55.45
C LYS A 692 -0.94 -3.75 -55.70
N LEU A 693 0.29 -3.64 -55.18
CA LEU A 693 1.33 -4.65 -55.36
C LEU A 693 0.98 -5.96 -54.66
N SER A 694 0.50 -5.88 -53.41
CA SER A 694 0.12 -7.05 -52.64
C SER A 694 -1.02 -7.81 -53.31
N ALA A 695 -2.06 -7.11 -53.79
CA ALA A 695 -3.16 -7.72 -54.53
C ALA A 695 -2.66 -8.43 -55.80
N GLY A 696 -1.76 -7.79 -56.56
CA GLY A 696 -1.14 -8.41 -57.74
C GLY A 696 -0.37 -9.69 -57.40
N ILE A 697 0.50 -9.65 -56.39
CA ILE A 697 1.28 -10.82 -55.93
C ILE A 697 0.37 -11.94 -55.45
N VAL A 698 -0.68 -11.62 -54.68
CA VAL A 698 -1.65 -12.60 -54.17
C VAL A 698 -2.39 -13.29 -55.31
N LEU A 699 -2.92 -12.51 -56.26
CA LEU A 699 -3.68 -13.04 -57.39
C LEU A 699 -2.80 -13.84 -58.38
N ASP A 700 -1.55 -13.44 -58.59
CA ASP A 700 -0.60 -14.19 -59.45
C ASP A 700 -0.21 -15.55 -58.86
N SER A 701 -0.31 -15.69 -57.54
CA SER A 701 -0.04 -16.94 -56.80
C SER A 701 -1.22 -17.92 -56.78
N TRP A 702 -2.32 -17.61 -57.47
CA TRP A 702 -3.55 -18.40 -57.49
C TRP A 702 -3.42 -19.70 -58.28
N ASN A 703 -3.14 -20.82 -57.59
CA ASN A 703 -3.17 -22.19 -58.10
C ASN A 703 -3.97 -23.08 -57.12
N ASP A 704 -4.53 -24.21 -57.57
CA ASP A 704 -5.34 -25.10 -56.70
C ASP A 704 -4.57 -25.64 -55.48
N SER A 705 -3.23 -25.73 -55.54
CA SER A 705 -2.36 -26.13 -54.44
C SER A 705 -2.04 -25.01 -53.43
N SER A 706 -2.26 -23.73 -53.77
CA SER A 706 -1.97 -22.56 -52.91
C SER A 706 -3.22 -21.93 -52.29
N ARG A 707 -4.42 -22.43 -52.62
CA ARG A 707 -5.71 -21.97 -52.11
C ARG A 707 -5.81 -21.78 -50.58
N PRO A 708 -5.27 -22.67 -49.70
CA PRO A 708 -5.36 -22.46 -48.25
C PRO A 708 -4.60 -21.23 -47.75
N HIS A 709 -3.60 -20.74 -48.49
CA HIS A 709 -2.78 -19.58 -48.08
C HIS A 709 -3.29 -18.26 -48.67
N ILE A 710 -4.20 -18.29 -49.63
CA ILE A 710 -4.74 -17.10 -50.29
C ILE A 710 -5.81 -16.42 -49.43
N VAL A 711 -6.69 -17.22 -48.80
CA VAL A 711 -7.79 -16.69 -47.97
C VAL A 711 -7.25 -15.81 -46.82
N PRO A 712 -6.24 -16.24 -46.03
CA PRO A 712 -5.64 -15.39 -45.01
C PRO A 712 -5.06 -14.07 -45.56
N LYS A 713 -4.42 -14.09 -46.74
CA LYS A 713 -3.86 -12.89 -47.38
C LYS A 713 -4.95 -11.89 -47.77
N LEU A 714 -6.07 -12.36 -48.30
CA LEU A 714 -7.20 -11.50 -48.66
C LEU A 714 -7.86 -10.87 -47.43
N ILE A 715 -8.02 -11.64 -46.35
CA ILE A 715 -8.55 -11.14 -45.07
C ILE A 715 -7.59 -10.10 -44.48
N PHE A 716 -6.28 -10.33 -44.54
CA PHE A 716 -5.30 -9.38 -44.04
C PHE A 716 -5.38 -8.03 -44.78
N LEU A 717 -5.53 -8.04 -46.10
CA LEU A 717 -5.67 -6.80 -46.88
C LEU A 717 -6.95 -6.03 -46.52
N ASP A 718 -8.04 -6.73 -46.22
CA ASP A 718 -9.28 -6.10 -45.72
C ASP A 718 -9.10 -5.54 -44.30
N GLN A 719 -8.47 -6.30 -43.38
CA GLN A 719 -8.16 -5.82 -42.03
C GLN A 719 -7.21 -4.62 -42.04
N LEU A 720 -6.27 -4.54 -42.98
CA LEU A 720 -5.41 -3.37 -43.16
C LEU A 720 -6.22 -2.11 -43.50
N CYS A 721 -7.25 -2.24 -44.36
CA CYS A 721 -8.15 -1.14 -44.68
C CYS A 721 -9.06 -0.74 -43.50
N GLU A 722 -9.36 -1.68 -42.60
CA GLU A 722 -10.13 -1.39 -41.39
C GLU A 722 -9.28 -0.70 -40.31
N LEU A 723 -8.02 -1.10 -40.18
CA LEU A 723 -7.10 -0.58 -39.16
C LEU A 723 -6.51 0.78 -39.53
N SER A 724 -6.22 1.01 -40.81
CA SER A 724 -5.53 2.23 -41.25
C SER A 724 -6.49 3.39 -41.51
N PRO A 725 -6.30 4.56 -40.88
CA PRO A 725 -7.10 5.75 -41.19
C PRO A 725 -6.80 6.32 -42.58
N TYR A 726 -5.68 5.92 -43.20
CA TYR A 726 -5.22 6.43 -44.49
C TYR A 726 -5.71 5.62 -45.68
N LEU A 727 -6.35 4.46 -45.45
CA LEU A 727 -6.64 3.49 -46.50
C LEU A 727 -8.13 3.14 -46.55
N PRO A 728 -8.94 3.84 -47.37
CA PRO A 728 -10.35 3.50 -47.50
C PRO A 728 -10.52 2.16 -48.22
N ARG A 729 -11.54 1.37 -47.83
CA ARG A 729 -11.87 0.08 -48.49
C ARG A 729 -12.08 0.19 -50.00
N SER A 730 -12.43 1.36 -50.53
CA SER A 730 -12.55 1.60 -51.98
C SER A 730 -11.24 1.39 -52.74
N THR A 731 -10.08 1.57 -52.09
CA THR A 731 -8.77 1.27 -52.69
C THR A 731 -8.61 -0.23 -52.94
N LEU A 732 -9.06 -1.07 -52.01
CA LEU A 732 -9.00 -2.52 -52.16
C LEU A 732 -10.00 -3.01 -53.22
N GLU A 733 -11.20 -2.43 -53.28
CA GLU A 733 -12.24 -2.78 -54.26
C GLU A 733 -11.76 -2.72 -55.72
N ALA A 734 -10.87 -1.76 -56.03
CA ALA A 734 -10.31 -1.61 -57.37
C ALA A 734 -9.43 -2.80 -57.82
N HIS A 735 -8.99 -3.63 -56.88
CA HIS A 735 -8.06 -4.75 -57.12
C HIS A 735 -8.69 -6.10 -56.72
N ILE A 736 -9.49 -6.12 -55.66
CA ILE A 736 -10.16 -7.31 -55.11
C ILE A 736 -11.63 -6.92 -54.82
N PRO A 737 -12.60 -7.46 -55.60
CA PRO A 737 -14.01 -7.17 -55.37
C PRO A 737 -14.49 -7.62 -53.99
N TYR A 738 -15.22 -6.77 -53.28
CA TYR A 738 -15.74 -7.03 -51.94
C TYR A 738 -16.69 -8.24 -51.88
N THR A 739 -17.32 -8.61 -53.00
CA THR A 739 -18.14 -9.81 -53.09
C THR A 739 -17.36 -11.10 -52.76
N ILE A 740 -16.07 -11.15 -53.08
CA ILE A 740 -15.17 -12.26 -52.73
C ILE A 740 -14.95 -12.28 -51.21
N LEU A 741 -14.57 -11.15 -50.63
CA LEU A 741 -14.35 -11.00 -49.19
C LEU A 741 -15.62 -11.34 -48.40
N ARG A 742 -16.77 -10.84 -48.84
CA ARG A 742 -18.08 -11.17 -48.25
C ARG A 742 -18.37 -12.67 -48.26
N SER A 743 -18.08 -13.36 -49.38
CA SER A 743 -18.27 -14.81 -49.46
C SER A 743 -17.32 -15.56 -48.52
N ILE A 744 -16.06 -15.11 -48.40
CA ILE A 744 -15.07 -15.67 -47.48
C ILE A 744 -15.56 -15.53 -46.04
N TYR A 745 -15.94 -14.33 -45.60
CA TYR A 745 -16.46 -14.12 -44.26
C TYR A 745 -17.73 -14.92 -44.00
N HIS A 746 -18.68 -14.97 -44.94
CA HIS A 746 -19.89 -15.79 -44.77
C HIS A 746 -19.57 -17.27 -44.54
N GLN A 747 -18.57 -17.83 -45.23
CA GLN A 747 -18.13 -19.21 -45.01
C GLN A 747 -17.47 -19.39 -43.64
N LEU A 748 -16.59 -18.47 -43.23
CA LEU A 748 -15.89 -18.55 -41.95
C LEU A 748 -16.84 -18.41 -40.76
N TYR A 749 -17.73 -17.42 -40.79
CA TYR A 749 -18.74 -17.21 -39.74
C TYR A 749 -19.75 -18.37 -39.72
N GLY A 750 -20.16 -18.90 -40.88
CA GLY A 750 -21.03 -20.08 -40.94
C GLY A 750 -20.37 -21.34 -40.37
N ALA A 751 -19.07 -21.55 -40.65
CA ALA A 751 -18.31 -22.67 -40.09
C ALA A 751 -18.12 -22.55 -38.56
N ALA A 752 -17.89 -21.34 -38.05
CA ALA A 752 -17.76 -21.10 -36.61
C ALA A 752 -19.08 -21.37 -35.85
N GLN A 753 -20.24 -21.05 -36.44
CA GLN A 753 -21.55 -21.37 -35.87
C GLN A 753 -21.82 -22.88 -35.82
N MET A 754 -21.41 -23.63 -36.85
CA MET A 754 -21.56 -25.09 -36.89
C MET A 754 -20.61 -25.82 -35.92
N GLY A 755 -19.44 -25.24 -35.63
CA GLY A 755 -18.45 -25.80 -34.69
C GLY A 755 -18.75 -25.54 -33.21
N SER A 756 -19.72 -24.68 -32.89
CA SER A 756 -20.08 -24.28 -31.52
C SER A 756 -21.38 -24.90 -30.99
N GLU A 757 -22.04 -25.79 -31.75
CA GLU A 757 -23.11 -26.64 -31.20
C GLU A 757 -22.51 -27.80 -30.38
N PRO A 758 -22.65 -27.83 -29.04
CA PRO A 758 -22.42 -29.05 -28.30
C PRO A 758 -23.50 -30.06 -28.71
N THR A 759 -23.08 -31.17 -29.29
CA THR A 759 -23.91 -32.37 -29.51
C THR A 759 -24.18 -33.04 -28.16
N GLU A 760 -25.00 -32.41 -27.31
CA GLU A 760 -25.68 -33.08 -26.21
C GLU A 760 -27.20 -33.04 -26.45
N PRO A 761 -27.90 -34.19 -26.36
CA PRO A 761 -29.35 -34.20 -26.50
C PRO A 761 -29.99 -33.48 -25.31
N SER A 762 -30.58 -32.31 -25.57
CA SER A 762 -31.44 -31.60 -24.64
C SER A 762 -32.54 -32.54 -24.12
N PRO A 763 -32.69 -32.75 -22.79
CA PRO A 763 -33.86 -33.41 -22.27
C PRO A 763 -35.04 -32.43 -22.40
N ARG A 764 -35.85 -32.67 -23.44
CA ARG A 764 -37.19 -32.10 -23.57
C ARG A 764 -37.99 -32.44 -22.32
N GLN A 765 -38.17 -31.47 -21.44
CA GLN A 765 -39.36 -31.33 -20.59
C GLN A 765 -39.37 -29.94 -19.96
N SER A 766 -40.05 -29.02 -20.63
CA SER A 766 -40.49 -27.75 -20.07
C SER A 766 -41.82 -27.99 -19.34
N PRO A 767 -41.97 -27.65 -18.04
CA PRO A 767 -43.27 -27.28 -17.51
C PRO A 767 -43.47 -25.79 -17.72
N LEU A 768 -44.50 -25.46 -18.49
CA LEU A 768 -45.11 -24.13 -18.54
C LEU A 768 -45.51 -23.71 -17.11
N ILE A 769 -44.82 -22.72 -16.55
CA ILE A 769 -45.35 -21.91 -15.45
C ILE A 769 -45.16 -20.44 -15.83
N SER A 770 -46.27 -19.82 -16.22
CA SER A 770 -46.41 -18.38 -16.34
C SER A 770 -46.15 -17.73 -14.98
N LEU A 771 -45.12 -16.90 -14.88
CA LEU A 771 -44.93 -15.99 -13.75
C LEU A 771 -45.15 -14.56 -14.24
N ALA A 772 -46.33 -14.05 -13.91
CA ALA A 772 -46.66 -12.65 -13.97
C ALA A 772 -45.68 -11.84 -13.12
N HIS A 773 -45.25 -10.71 -13.66
CA HIS A 773 -44.52 -9.67 -12.95
C HIS A 773 -45.32 -9.21 -11.71
N ALA A 774 -44.66 -9.23 -10.55
CA ALA A 774 -45.07 -8.45 -9.40
C ALA A 774 -43.85 -7.73 -8.83
N SER A 775 -43.66 -6.48 -9.25
CA SER A 775 -42.85 -5.49 -8.53
C SER A 775 -43.69 -4.92 -7.38
N PRO A 776 -43.16 -4.72 -6.17
CA PRO A 776 -43.91 -4.04 -5.12
C PRO A 776 -43.86 -2.52 -5.36
N SER A 777 -44.94 -1.97 -5.91
CA SER A 777 -45.20 -0.53 -5.94
C SER A 777 -45.79 -0.07 -4.60
N MET A 778 -45.10 0.82 -3.90
CA MET A 778 -45.68 1.60 -2.80
C MET A 778 -46.78 2.52 -3.35
N ARG A 779 -47.96 2.49 -2.71
CA ARG A 779 -49.07 3.42 -3.01
C ARG A 779 -48.77 4.82 -2.46
N PRO A 780 -48.98 5.88 -3.23
CA PRO A 780 -49.15 7.23 -2.71
C PRO A 780 -50.65 7.58 -2.64
N ASN A 781 -51.09 8.17 -1.52
CA ASN A 781 -52.34 8.92 -1.47
C ASN A 781 -52.01 10.41 -1.63
N ARG A 782 -52.77 11.07 -2.51
CA ARG A 782 -52.58 12.42 -3.04
C ARG A 782 -53.64 13.38 -2.50
N SER A 783 -53.27 14.62 -2.20
CA SER A 783 -54.02 15.87 -2.46
C SER A 783 -53.19 17.01 -1.86
N ASP A 784 -52.43 17.72 -2.69
CA ASP A 784 -52.78 18.97 -3.39
C ASP A 784 -52.78 20.20 -2.48
N THR A 785 -51.70 20.98 -2.55
CA THR A 785 -51.69 22.41 -2.98
C THR A 785 -50.28 22.98 -2.86
N THR A 786 -49.80 23.61 -3.93
CA THR A 786 -48.56 24.39 -4.05
C THR A 786 -48.86 25.88 -3.78
N PRO A 787 -47.88 26.81 -3.87
CA PRO A 787 -46.55 26.85 -3.23
C PRO A 787 -46.30 28.23 -2.57
N ARG A 788 -45.25 28.38 -1.73
CA ARG A 788 -44.45 29.61 -1.70
C ARG A 788 -43.13 29.50 -0.93
N SER A 789 -42.17 30.24 -1.48
CA SER A 789 -40.81 30.54 -1.05
C SER A 789 -40.66 30.94 0.42
N HIS A 790 -39.53 30.60 1.05
CA HIS A 790 -38.49 31.55 1.47
C HIS A 790 -37.40 30.85 2.32
N THR A 791 -36.16 31.18 1.97
CA THR A 791 -34.95 31.25 2.80
C THR A 791 -35.19 31.62 4.27
N TYR A 792 -34.48 30.98 5.22
CA TYR A 792 -33.61 31.65 6.22
C TYR A 792 -32.89 30.64 7.13
N GLU A 793 -31.66 30.98 7.48
CA GLU A 793 -30.76 30.34 8.44
C GLU A 793 -31.17 30.50 9.92
N SER A 794 -30.50 29.68 10.75
CA SER A 794 -29.89 30.01 12.05
C SER A 794 -30.67 29.67 13.33
N GLY A 795 -29.94 29.04 14.26
CA GLY A 795 -29.88 29.56 15.63
C GLY A 795 -30.28 28.61 16.76
N TYR A 796 -29.27 27.96 17.34
CA TYR A 796 -28.90 27.94 18.76
C TYR A 796 -29.91 27.69 19.91
N HIS A 797 -29.32 27.13 20.98
CA HIS A 797 -29.74 27.02 22.38
C HIS A 797 -30.60 25.79 22.72
N SER A 798 -30.40 24.98 23.77
CA SER A 798 -29.44 24.78 24.88
C SER A 798 -30.29 24.31 26.07
N SER A 799 -29.83 23.28 26.80
CA SER A 799 -30.06 23.00 28.24
C SER A 799 -31.53 22.96 28.74
N SER A 800 -32.02 21.96 29.44
CA SER A 800 -31.65 21.46 30.78
C SER A 800 -32.66 20.34 31.08
N GLY A 801 -32.35 19.19 31.69
CA GLY A 801 -32.00 19.05 33.10
C GLY A 801 -33.24 18.80 33.97
N SER A 802 -33.45 17.56 34.43
CA SER A 802 -34.12 17.26 35.71
C SER A 802 -33.98 15.78 36.10
N GLN A 803 -33.37 15.56 37.26
CA GLN A 803 -33.33 14.32 38.03
C GLN A 803 -34.64 14.09 38.80
N HIS A 804 -34.99 12.82 39.04
CA HIS A 804 -35.52 12.21 40.30
C HIS A 804 -36.04 10.80 39.92
N ASP A 805 -35.50 9.69 40.41
CA ASP A 805 -35.34 9.13 41.77
C ASP A 805 -36.58 8.36 42.29
N ASP A 806 -36.27 7.19 42.85
CA ASP A 806 -37.05 6.23 43.66
C ASP A 806 -38.26 5.44 43.10
N GLY A 807 -37.99 4.15 42.84
CA GLY A 807 -38.33 3.04 43.76
C GLY A 807 -39.79 2.62 43.94
N TYR A 808 -40.10 1.35 43.62
CA TYR A 808 -41.02 0.50 44.40
C TYR A 808 -40.81 -0.99 44.03
N GLU A 809 -40.43 -1.79 45.02
CA GLU A 809 -40.56 -3.26 45.04
C GLU A 809 -42.04 -3.67 45.15
N VAL A 810 -42.45 -4.74 44.47
CA VAL A 810 -43.38 -5.74 45.02
C VAL A 810 -42.96 -7.14 44.56
N ASP A 811 -42.58 -7.93 45.55
CA ASP A 811 -42.26 -9.35 45.50
C ASP A 811 -43.55 -10.20 45.50
N ARG A 812 -43.63 -11.25 44.67
CA ARG A 812 -44.54 -12.39 44.94
C ARG A 812 -44.02 -13.71 44.37
N ARG A 813 -43.54 -14.52 45.30
CA ARG A 813 -43.10 -15.91 45.28
C ARG A 813 -44.11 -16.90 44.70
N THR A 814 -43.58 -17.95 44.04
CA THR A 814 -43.81 -19.41 44.23
C THR A 814 -43.14 -20.13 43.05
N GLY A 815 -42.38 -21.22 43.15
CA GLY A 815 -42.00 -22.07 44.24
C GLY A 815 -41.01 -23.14 43.73
N GLU A 816 -40.13 -23.52 44.64
CA GLU A 816 -39.13 -24.59 44.69
C GLU A 816 -39.37 -25.89 43.89
N ARG A 817 -38.26 -26.45 43.37
CA ARG A 817 -37.67 -27.72 43.85
C ARG A 817 -36.18 -27.76 43.43
N GLN A 818 -35.27 -27.61 44.39
CA GLN A 818 -34.51 -28.69 45.08
C GLN A 818 -33.52 -29.41 44.16
N LEU A 819 -32.26 -29.74 44.50
CA LEU A 819 -31.41 -29.75 45.70
C LEU A 819 -30.09 -30.37 45.17
N ARG A 820 -28.86 -29.87 45.39
CA ARG A 820 -27.95 -30.09 46.55
C ARG A 820 -26.56 -29.64 46.04
N SER A 821 -25.85 -28.70 46.69
CA SER A 821 -24.98 -28.89 47.88
C SER A 821 -23.78 -29.81 47.58
N MET A 822 -22.52 -29.56 47.92
CA MET A 822 -21.77 -28.52 48.64
C MET A 822 -20.28 -28.87 48.49
N ARG A 823 -19.42 -27.84 48.56
CA ARG A 823 -18.09 -27.75 49.23
C ARG A 823 -17.13 -28.97 49.22
N ARG A 824 -15.86 -28.73 48.90
CA ARG A 824 -14.78 -28.45 49.89
C ARG A 824 -13.38 -28.42 49.22
N SER A 825 -12.49 -27.76 49.95
CA SER A 825 -11.12 -27.32 49.71
C SER A 825 -10.02 -28.35 50.03
N GLY A 826 -8.96 -28.35 49.20
CA GLY A 826 -7.53 -28.61 49.52
C GLY A 826 -7.04 -30.08 49.62
N PRO A 827 -5.71 -30.36 49.69
CA PRO A 827 -4.52 -29.59 49.25
C PRO A 827 -3.49 -30.43 48.44
N LEU A 828 -2.34 -29.79 48.15
CA LEU A 828 -1.11 -30.21 47.45
C LEU A 828 -0.57 -31.62 47.78
N ASP A 829 0.05 -32.28 46.78
CA ASP A 829 1.18 -33.20 46.99
C ASP A 829 2.16 -33.18 45.79
N TYR A 830 3.45 -33.06 46.13
CA TYR A 830 4.60 -33.19 45.26
C TYR A 830 4.98 -34.68 45.11
N GLY A 831 5.29 -35.13 43.89
CA GLY A 831 5.80 -36.48 43.65
C GLY A 831 6.67 -36.53 42.40
N ALA A 832 7.99 -36.54 42.59
CA ALA A 832 9.00 -36.64 41.54
C ALA A 832 9.05 -38.05 40.91
N SER A 833 9.26 -38.14 39.59
CA SER A 833 10.27 -39.00 38.93
C SER A 833 10.00 -39.15 37.44
N ARG A 834 10.97 -38.77 36.58
CA ARG A 834 11.49 -39.60 35.47
C ARG A 834 12.57 -38.87 34.67
N LYS A 835 13.81 -39.27 34.99
CA LYS A 835 15.02 -39.45 34.16
C LYS A 835 15.11 -38.70 32.82
N ALA A 836 16.00 -37.70 32.80
CA ALA A 836 16.70 -37.22 31.60
C ALA A 836 17.80 -38.22 31.18
N LYS A 837 17.99 -38.41 29.88
CA LYS A 837 19.20 -39.00 29.28
C LYS A 837 20.12 -37.86 28.85
N PHE A 838 21.34 -37.85 29.38
CA PHE A 838 22.46 -37.02 28.93
C PHE A 838 23.04 -37.57 27.62
N VAL A 839 23.42 -36.67 26.71
CA VAL A 839 24.49 -36.90 25.72
C VAL A 839 25.54 -35.84 26.00
N GLU A 840 26.73 -36.28 26.39
CA GLU A 840 27.92 -35.47 26.59
C GLU A 840 28.50 -35.03 25.24
N GLY A 841 28.88 -33.76 25.17
CA GLY A 841 29.71 -33.19 24.11
C GLY A 841 30.49 -32.03 24.71
N SER A 842 31.68 -32.33 25.22
CA SER A 842 32.60 -31.38 25.83
C SER A 842 33.25 -30.46 24.80
N SER A 843 33.21 -29.15 25.05
CA SER A 843 34.28 -28.23 24.65
C SER A 843 34.44 -27.14 25.70
N SER A 844 35.58 -27.18 26.37
CA SER A 844 36.12 -26.25 27.36
C SER A 844 36.39 -24.85 26.79
N GLY A 845 36.14 -23.78 27.57
CA GLY A 845 36.74 -22.47 27.28
C GLY A 845 36.13 -21.23 27.95
N SER A 846 36.62 -20.92 29.16
CA SER A 846 36.69 -19.59 29.81
C SER A 846 35.42 -18.94 30.39
N HIS A 847 35.52 -18.64 31.68
CA HIS A 847 34.63 -17.77 32.44
C HIS A 847 34.76 -16.32 31.97
N GLY A 848 33.65 -15.72 31.53
CA GLY A 848 33.46 -14.30 31.34
C GLY A 848 32.08 -13.89 31.85
N ALA A 849 32.03 -12.93 32.78
CA ALA A 849 30.81 -12.38 33.35
C ALA A 849 29.92 -11.75 32.26
N GLY A 850 28.61 -12.01 32.35
CA GLY A 850 27.62 -11.81 31.29
C GLY A 850 27.58 -10.39 30.70
N SER A 851 27.69 -10.36 29.37
CA SER A 851 27.12 -9.30 28.54
C SER A 851 25.62 -9.58 28.33
N LEU A 852 24.80 -8.54 28.26
CA LEU A 852 23.40 -8.66 27.89
C LEU A 852 23.28 -9.27 26.48
N GLN A 853 22.72 -10.47 26.39
CA GLN A 853 22.35 -11.06 25.10
C GLN A 853 21.20 -10.25 24.48
N ARG A 854 21.43 -9.73 23.26
CA ARG A 854 20.36 -9.20 22.39
C ARG A 854 19.28 -10.25 22.20
N PHE A 855 18.03 -9.80 22.06
CA PHE A 855 16.95 -10.68 21.67
C PHE A 855 17.30 -11.31 20.32
N ALA A 856 17.48 -12.64 20.27
CA ALA A 856 17.59 -13.34 19.00
C ALA A 856 16.29 -13.09 18.21
N VAL A 857 16.42 -12.53 17.01
CA VAL A 857 15.34 -12.32 16.04
C VAL A 857 14.83 -13.69 15.62
N SER A 858 13.82 -14.20 16.33
CA SER A 858 13.03 -15.32 15.83
C SER A 858 12.13 -14.78 14.74
N ARG A 859 12.51 -15.00 13.47
CA ARG A 859 11.57 -14.91 12.34
C ARG A 859 10.47 -15.93 12.58
N SER A 860 9.36 -15.51 13.17
CA SER A 860 8.17 -16.35 13.30
C SER A 860 7.52 -16.44 11.92
N GLY A 861 7.78 -17.55 11.23
CA GLY A 861 6.91 -18.01 10.14
C GLY A 861 5.51 -18.33 10.68
N PRO A 862 4.52 -18.52 9.78
CA PRO A 862 3.14 -18.73 10.17
C PRO A 862 3.03 -20.01 10.99
N LEU A 863 2.64 -19.89 12.26
CA LEU A 863 2.17 -21.00 13.05
C LEU A 863 0.80 -21.40 12.49
N SER A 864 0.78 -22.49 11.72
CA SER A 864 -0.45 -23.17 11.33
C SER A 864 -1.20 -23.57 12.61
N TYR A 865 -2.31 -22.90 12.87
CA TYR A 865 -3.29 -23.36 13.84
C TYR A 865 -4.16 -24.43 13.15
N LYS A 866 -4.13 -25.65 13.68
CA LYS A 866 -5.19 -26.64 13.50
C LYS A 866 -6.24 -26.46 14.59
#